data_AF-A0AAE1QBL4-F1
#
_entry.id   AF-A0AAE1QBL4-F1
#
_cell.length_a   1.000
_cell.length_b   1.000
_cell.length_c   1.000
_cell.angle_alpha   90.00
_cell.angle_beta   90.00
_cell.angle_gamma   90.00
#
_symmetry.space_group_name_H-M   'P 1'
#
loop_
_entity.id
_entity.type
_entity.pdbx_description
1 polymer ?
#
loop_
_entity_poly.entity_id
_entity_poly.type
_entity_poly.pdbx_seq_one_letter_code
_entity_poly.pdbx_strand_id
1 'polypeptide(L)'
;MAGEGPNPFSHLLSELKIGDDSYKYYNLLDLKDPRYEHLPYSIRVLLESAVRNCDNFQVKEKDVHNILAWEEKQKDAAGVEVPFKPARVILQDFTGVPAVVDFAAMRDAVKDLGGNPNKINPICPADLVIDHSVQVEFSRTSRGEDDPGGGGSCGRCQDYGQPWCVGRRPGAQSYSRVHSISQGTRSRPNSPLLHSRPSSPSVYSPTPVSVSQHQSLQHPVYVMQPSTPVSGPIMVGMQQPWHYHPAAPTPTTPLPSLLTQVAVGDPPGAVPNYQQQTVSYTPVLHGYQTPVYPAPQYSQMVQPQHPASYYLGPAYMHHGSAPSSRPSTPDWHQPSHSDTHHNTDIEDISLRPCGVHRLHSRPPSMPSGSQSVLEAASKSDVPSTPSLKLSVASLPSPLDVPGIPIQDEVCPFHERISEWSDALQKNQDLEFERNFERFVFLKWGAQALENMLIVPPGSGIVHQVNLEYLARVVFSKDSVLFPDSLVGTDSHTTMINGLGVVGWGVGGIEAEAVMLGQAVSMVLPPVVGYRITGTLSPLATSTDVVLTITKHLRQVGVVGKFVEFYGPGVQQLSLADRATISNMCPEYGATVGFFPVDDTTIKYLRQSNRDERQIKEIEEYLKAVKMFRNFMDASQDPSFSETVSLDLGDVVPSLSGPKRPHDRVSVASMKEDFIQCLNNKVGFKGYGLPSDQLVKTVPFVYEGEEYTLRHGSVVIAAITSCTNTSNPSVMLGAGLLAKNAVEAGLCVAPYIKTSLSPGSGVVTHYLQHSGVTPFLTKLGFNIVGYGCMTCIGNSGPIPEPIVEAIEKNDLVCCGVLSGNRNFEGRIHPNTRANYLASPLLVIAYALAGRVDIDFETEPLGTGTGGEAIYLRDIWPSRSLVQQVEQQHVVPAMFKDVYARITTGNQRWNKLQAPEGMLYPWDQKSTYIKKPPFFEGMTKELPRTKSIENAYVLLNLGDSVTTDHISPAGSIARNSSAARYLASKGLTPRDFNSYGSRRGNDAVMARGTFANIRLVNKFIGKAGPRTIHIPSGEQLDVFDAAERYREEGHTVVILAGKEYGSGSSRDWAAKGPFLLGVRAVLAESYERIHRSNLVGMGIIPLQYLPGQTADTLGITGKETITIKLPETFKTGMTIPVTVGERTIEAIMRFDTDVELTYFQHGGILNYMIRKMI
;
A
#
# COMPACT_ATOMS: atom_id res chain seq x y z
N MET A 1 27.91 -15.12 -19.86
CA MET A 1 27.69 -13.66 -19.99
C MET A 1 27.81 -13.31 -21.46
N ALA A 2 26.69 -13.06 -22.12
CA ALA A 2 26.62 -12.65 -23.52
C ALA A 2 25.33 -11.83 -23.66
N GLY A 3 25.44 -10.53 -23.97
CA GLY A 3 24.30 -9.62 -24.03
C GLY A 3 24.57 -8.20 -23.52
N GLU A 4 25.58 -8.01 -22.66
CA GLU A 4 25.97 -6.67 -22.17
C GLU A 4 26.85 -5.96 -23.21
N GLY A 5 26.26 -5.05 -23.98
CA GLY A 5 27.00 -4.09 -24.79
C GLY A 5 27.51 -2.90 -23.96
N PRO A 6 28.51 -2.14 -24.44
CA PRO A 6 28.87 -0.87 -23.81
C PRO A 6 27.69 0.11 -23.90
N ASN A 7 27.42 0.87 -22.83
CA ASN A 7 26.30 1.82 -22.83
C ASN A 7 26.52 2.90 -23.91
N PRO A 8 25.64 3.02 -24.92
CA PRO A 8 25.78 3.97 -26.03
C PRO A 8 25.68 5.43 -25.57
N PHE A 9 24.97 5.70 -24.47
CA PHE A 9 24.83 7.03 -23.85
C PHE A 9 25.97 7.39 -22.89
N SER A 10 27.02 6.59 -22.80
CA SER A 10 28.23 6.89 -22.01
C SER A 10 28.92 8.22 -22.38
N HIS A 11 28.66 8.74 -23.59
CA HIS A 11 29.10 10.06 -24.03
C HIS A 11 28.41 11.24 -23.31
N LEU A 12 27.31 11.00 -22.59
CA LEU A 12 26.62 12.00 -21.75
C LEU A 12 27.18 12.07 -20.32
N LEU A 13 28.21 11.29 -19.98
CA LEU A 13 28.77 11.21 -18.63
C LEU A 13 29.69 12.41 -18.34
N SER A 14 29.11 13.50 -17.82
CA SER A 14 29.81 14.73 -17.47
C SER A 14 30.36 14.71 -16.03
N GLU A 15 31.35 15.55 -15.74
CA GLU A 15 31.80 15.83 -14.36
C GLU A 15 30.97 16.96 -13.72
N LEU A 16 30.75 16.87 -12.42
CA LEU A 16 30.08 17.87 -11.59
C LEU A 16 30.88 18.07 -10.29
N LYS A 17 31.35 19.30 -10.05
CA LYS A 17 32.15 19.65 -8.86
C LYS A 17 31.25 20.25 -7.78
N ILE A 18 31.27 19.67 -6.58
CA ILE A 18 30.38 20.03 -5.48
C ILE A 18 31.22 20.32 -4.24
N GLY A 19 31.69 21.57 -4.14
CA GLY A 19 32.76 21.90 -3.19
C GLY A 19 34.11 21.40 -3.71
N ASP A 20 34.88 20.70 -2.86
CA ASP A 20 36.18 20.14 -3.22
C ASP A 20 36.07 18.76 -3.90
N ASP A 21 34.91 18.10 -3.81
CA ASP A 21 34.64 16.79 -4.39
C ASP A 21 34.22 16.89 -5.88
N SER A 22 34.65 15.90 -6.68
CA SER A 22 34.28 15.78 -8.10
C SER A 22 33.50 14.49 -8.33
N TYR A 23 32.28 14.64 -8.84
CA TYR A 23 31.36 13.57 -9.16
C TYR A 23 31.16 13.44 -10.67
N LYS A 24 30.51 12.36 -11.11
CA LYS A 24 30.04 12.18 -12.48
C LYS A 24 28.53 12.03 -12.52
N TYR A 25 27.90 12.39 -13.62
CA TYR A 25 26.47 12.18 -13.84
C TYR A 25 26.15 12.11 -15.33
N TYR A 26 25.02 11.49 -15.68
CA TYR A 26 24.50 11.55 -17.03
C TYR A 26 23.81 12.90 -17.23
N ASN A 27 24.44 13.81 -17.97
CA ASN A 27 23.88 15.12 -18.26
C ASN A 27 22.82 15.00 -19.36
N LEU A 28 21.55 14.92 -18.96
CA LEU A 28 20.43 14.81 -19.90
C LEU A 28 20.26 16.04 -20.80
N LEU A 29 20.89 17.19 -20.48
CA LEU A 29 20.92 18.35 -21.36
C LEU A 29 21.81 18.14 -22.59
N ASP A 30 22.83 17.27 -22.50
CA ASP A 30 23.72 16.96 -23.64
C ASP A 30 23.08 16.06 -24.71
N LEU A 31 21.86 15.53 -24.44
CA LEU A 31 20.96 15.01 -25.48
C LEU A 31 20.58 16.09 -26.51
N LYS A 32 20.65 17.38 -26.13
CA LYS A 32 20.37 18.56 -26.98
C LYS A 32 18.98 18.54 -27.63
N ASP A 33 18.03 17.92 -26.94
CA ASP A 33 16.64 17.76 -27.36
C ASP A 33 15.72 18.65 -26.51
N PRO A 34 14.99 19.61 -27.10
CA PRO A 34 14.14 20.54 -26.35
C PRO A 34 12.98 19.86 -25.62
N ARG A 35 12.59 18.63 -26.00
CA ARG A 35 11.50 17.90 -25.34
C ARG A 35 11.81 17.64 -23.87
N TYR A 36 13.08 17.49 -23.48
CA TYR A 36 13.48 17.19 -22.11
C TYR A 36 12.97 18.22 -21.09
N GLU A 37 13.04 19.53 -21.40
CA GLU A 37 12.62 20.58 -20.47
C GLU A 37 11.09 20.66 -20.31
N HIS A 38 10.32 20.06 -21.23
CA HIS A 38 8.86 19.97 -21.17
C HIS A 38 8.32 18.68 -20.52
N LEU A 39 9.15 17.63 -20.36
CA LEU A 39 8.74 16.37 -19.73
C LEU A 39 8.29 16.59 -18.27
N PRO A 40 7.22 15.90 -17.79
CA PRO A 40 6.93 15.80 -16.35
C PRO A 40 8.14 15.26 -15.59
N TYR A 41 8.38 15.77 -14.39
CA TYR A 41 9.59 15.47 -13.61
C TYR A 41 9.68 13.98 -13.24
N SER A 42 8.54 13.33 -13.01
CA SER A 42 8.44 11.87 -12.85
C SER A 42 8.94 11.08 -14.07
N ILE A 43 8.74 11.59 -15.29
CA ILE A 43 9.23 10.98 -16.54
C ILE A 43 10.73 11.26 -16.73
N ARG A 44 11.25 12.40 -16.26
CA ARG A 44 12.72 12.68 -16.26
C ARG A 44 13.51 11.63 -15.47
N VAL A 45 12.95 11.10 -14.38
CA VAL A 45 13.55 10.02 -13.59
C VAL A 45 13.51 8.67 -14.33
N LEU A 46 12.45 8.37 -15.09
CA LEU A 46 12.42 7.20 -15.98
C LEU A 46 13.49 7.31 -17.08
N LEU A 47 13.65 8.51 -17.67
CA LEU A 47 14.63 8.78 -18.71
C LEU A 47 16.07 8.61 -18.20
N GLU A 48 16.39 9.15 -17.02
CA GLU A 48 17.70 8.98 -16.38
C GLU A 48 18.01 7.50 -16.14
N SER A 49 17.07 6.76 -15.55
CA SER A 49 17.22 5.32 -15.30
C SER A 49 17.53 4.57 -16.60
N ALA A 50 16.78 4.84 -17.67
CA ALA A 50 17.00 4.20 -18.97
C ALA A 50 18.34 4.59 -19.62
N VAL A 51 18.69 5.89 -19.63
CA VAL A 51 19.96 6.41 -20.17
C VAL A 51 21.17 5.76 -19.47
N ARG A 52 21.17 5.74 -18.14
CA ARG A 52 22.27 5.18 -17.32
C ARG A 52 22.38 3.66 -17.43
N ASN A 53 21.27 2.96 -17.70
CA ASN A 53 21.21 1.49 -17.72
C ASN A 53 21.14 0.86 -19.11
N CYS A 54 21.24 1.63 -20.20
CA CYS A 54 21.14 1.12 -21.56
C CYS A 54 22.21 0.04 -21.84
N ASP A 55 21.79 -1.22 -21.89
CA ASP A 55 22.61 -2.42 -22.12
C ASP A 55 22.36 -3.06 -23.51
N ASN A 56 21.38 -2.52 -24.25
CA ASN A 56 20.83 -3.04 -25.50
C ASN A 56 20.24 -4.48 -25.43
N PHE A 57 19.96 -4.97 -24.23
CA PHE A 57 19.31 -6.25 -23.98
C PHE A 57 18.01 -6.10 -23.18
N GLN A 58 18.09 -5.55 -21.96
CA GLN A 58 16.94 -5.24 -21.10
C GLN A 58 16.47 -3.79 -21.28
N VAL A 59 17.41 -2.88 -21.57
CA VAL A 59 17.16 -1.46 -21.84
C VAL A 59 17.83 -1.11 -23.16
N LYS A 60 17.04 -0.84 -24.20
CA LYS A 60 17.53 -0.60 -25.56
C LYS A 60 17.50 0.90 -25.89
N GLU A 61 18.32 1.32 -26.85
CA GLU A 61 18.33 2.72 -27.33
C GLU A 61 16.94 3.22 -27.74
N LYS A 62 16.15 2.36 -28.39
CA LYS A 62 14.74 2.66 -28.74
C LYS A 62 13.87 3.01 -27.54
N ASP A 63 14.16 2.48 -26.35
CA ASP A 63 13.36 2.68 -25.15
C ASP A 63 13.69 4.05 -24.52
N VAL A 64 14.96 4.45 -24.51
CA VAL A 64 15.40 5.81 -24.16
C VAL A 64 14.73 6.84 -25.07
N HIS A 65 14.74 6.61 -26.39
CA HIS A 65 14.07 7.49 -27.34
C HIS A 65 12.54 7.50 -27.20
N ASN A 66 11.91 6.38 -26.82
CA ASN A 66 10.48 6.34 -26.52
C ASN A 66 10.12 7.18 -25.28
N ILE A 67 10.93 7.14 -24.21
CA ILE A 67 10.71 7.96 -23.01
C ILE A 67 10.94 9.45 -23.31
N LEU A 68 11.98 9.79 -24.08
CA LEU A 68 12.23 11.18 -24.51
C LEU A 68 11.10 11.72 -25.43
N ALA A 69 10.47 10.84 -26.22
CA ALA A 69 9.30 11.15 -27.04
C ALA A 69 7.96 10.96 -26.30
N TRP A 70 7.95 10.96 -24.95
CA TRP A 70 6.78 10.66 -24.12
C TRP A 70 5.50 11.39 -24.56
N GLU A 71 5.58 12.66 -24.95
CA GLU A 71 4.39 13.45 -25.27
C GLU A 71 3.61 12.88 -26.46
N GLU A 72 4.30 12.26 -27.42
CA GLU A 72 3.72 11.49 -28.53
C GLU A 72 3.40 10.05 -28.09
N LYS A 73 4.37 9.38 -27.44
CA LYS A 73 4.35 7.93 -27.19
C LYS A 73 3.31 7.50 -26.16
N GLN A 74 2.92 8.37 -25.23
CA GLN A 74 1.79 8.13 -24.32
C GLN A 74 0.43 8.04 -25.03
N LYS A 75 0.31 8.58 -26.26
CA LYS A 75 -0.94 8.67 -27.04
C LYS A 75 -1.16 7.45 -27.94
N ASP A 76 -0.23 6.48 -27.92
CA ASP A 76 -0.32 5.25 -28.71
C ASP A 76 -1.41 4.32 -28.13
N ALA A 77 -2.40 3.97 -28.96
CA ALA A 77 -3.53 3.13 -28.57
C ALA A 77 -3.15 1.67 -28.28
N ALA A 78 -1.97 1.20 -28.73
CA ALA A 78 -1.43 -0.10 -28.34
C ALA A 78 -0.66 -0.05 -27.00
N GLY A 79 -0.26 1.15 -26.57
CA GLY A 79 0.65 1.37 -25.44
C GLY A 79 2.11 1.11 -25.82
N VAL A 80 2.99 2.05 -25.47
CA VAL A 80 4.45 1.90 -25.67
C VAL A 80 5.06 1.37 -24.38
N GLU A 81 5.51 0.11 -24.36
CA GLU A 81 6.25 -0.42 -23.22
C GLU A 81 7.66 0.15 -23.11
N VAL A 82 8.08 0.42 -21.88
CA VAL A 82 9.41 0.89 -21.50
C VAL A 82 9.92 0.14 -20.26
N PRO A 83 11.22 -0.16 -20.18
CA PRO A 83 11.84 -0.78 -19.02
C PRO A 83 12.23 0.27 -17.98
N PHE A 84 12.07 -0.06 -16.69
CA PHE A 84 12.53 0.76 -15.58
C PHE A 84 13.43 -0.04 -14.63
N LYS A 85 14.62 0.50 -14.32
CA LYS A 85 15.54 -0.08 -13.32
C LYS A 85 15.63 0.87 -12.13
N PRO A 86 14.87 0.64 -11.05
CA PRO A 86 14.93 1.48 -9.85
C PRO A 86 16.31 1.36 -9.18
N ALA A 87 16.67 2.35 -8.37
CA ALA A 87 17.93 2.37 -7.64
C ALA A 87 17.99 1.34 -6.49
N ARG A 88 16.85 1.00 -5.87
CA ARG A 88 16.73 0.06 -4.73
C ARG A 88 15.36 -0.63 -4.65
N VAL A 89 15.20 -1.54 -3.69
CA VAL A 89 13.94 -2.21 -3.35
C VAL A 89 13.63 -2.04 -1.85
N ILE A 90 12.35 -1.95 -1.49
CA ILE A 90 11.90 -1.95 -0.07
C ILE A 90 10.92 -3.09 0.24
N LEU A 91 11.04 -3.68 1.43
CA LEU A 91 10.19 -4.78 1.89
C LEU A 91 9.64 -4.55 3.31
N GLN A 92 8.54 -5.22 3.63
CA GLN A 92 8.01 -5.37 4.98
C GLN A 92 7.90 -6.86 5.35
N ASP A 93 7.83 -7.23 6.63
CA ASP A 93 8.06 -8.63 7.03
C ASP A 93 7.02 -9.67 6.53
N PHE A 94 5.80 -9.26 6.15
CA PHE A 94 4.83 -10.17 5.52
C PHE A 94 5.17 -10.49 4.06
N THR A 95 5.98 -9.70 3.36
CA THR A 95 6.46 -10.01 1.99
C THR A 95 7.95 -10.31 1.92
N GLY A 96 8.73 -9.80 2.87
CA GLY A 96 10.15 -10.10 3.02
C GLY A 96 10.41 -11.53 3.46
N VAL A 97 9.57 -12.14 4.30
CA VAL A 97 9.70 -13.56 4.64
C VAL A 97 9.56 -14.47 3.40
N PRO A 98 8.50 -14.43 2.58
CA PRO A 98 8.44 -15.25 1.37
C PRO A 98 9.55 -14.92 0.35
N ALA A 99 9.94 -13.65 0.18
CA ALA A 99 11.06 -13.29 -0.70
C ALA A 99 12.39 -13.93 -0.24
N VAL A 100 12.72 -13.87 1.06
CA VAL A 100 13.95 -14.50 1.60
C VAL A 100 13.85 -16.04 1.58
N VAL A 101 12.65 -16.62 1.70
CA VAL A 101 12.41 -18.06 1.47
C VAL A 101 12.72 -18.44 0.03
N ASP A 102 12.31 -17.62 -0.95
CA ASP A 102 12.56 -17.90 -2.35
C ASP A 102 14.03 -17.71 -2.72
N PHE A 103 14.73 -16.69 -2.20
CA PHE A 103 16.20 -16.58 -2.33
C PHE A 103 16.92 -17.80 -1.72
N ALA A 104 16.49 -18.32 -0.57
CA ALA A 104 17.03 -19.53 0.03
C ALA A 104 16.77 -20.78 -0.84
N ALA A 105 15.56 -20.93 -1.37
CA ALA A 105 15.18 -22.04 -2.24
C ALA A 105 15.87 -21.98 -3.62
N MET A 106 16.12 -20.78 -4.16
CA MET A 106 16.91 -20.56 -5.37
C MET A 106 18.39 -20.91 -5.16
N ARG A 107 18.97 -20.62 -3.98
CA ARG A 107 20.33 -21.05 -3.63
C ARG A 107 20.46 -22.57 -3.61
N ASP A 108 19.49 -23.26 -3.03
CA ASP A 108 19.40 -24.73 -3.11
C ASP A 108 19.27 -25.19 -4.57
N ALA A 109 18.33 -24.64 -5.36
CA ALA A 109 18.12 -25.07 -6.74
C ALA A 109 19.37 -24.84 -7.64
N VAL A 110 20.09 -23.74 -7.46
CA VAL A 110 21.37 -23.49 -8.15
C VAL A 110 22.43 -24.52 -7.73
N LYS A 111 22.50 -24.89 -6.45
CA LYS A 111 23.41 -25.92 -5.94
C LYS A 111 23.07 -27.31 -6.50
N ASP A 112 21.79 -27.67 -6.50
CA ASP A 112 21.30 -28.97 -6.97
C ASP A 112 21.48 -29.12 -8.49
N LEU A 113 21.51 -28.00 -9.23
CA LEU A 113 21.92 -27.92 -10.64
C LEU A 113 23.44 -27.77 -10.85
N GLY A 114 24.25 -27.79 -9.79
CA GLY A 114 25.73 -27.73 -9.86
C GLY A 114 26.31 -26.36 -10.21
N GLY A 115 25.57 -25.27 -9.99
CA GLY A 115 26.08 -23.89 -10.07
C GLY A 115 26.63 -23.38 -8.74
N ASN A 116 27.01 -22.09 -8.69
CA ASN A 116 27.50 -21.42 -7.47
C ASN A 116 26.37 -20.61 -6.79
N PRO A 117 25.88 -21.00 -5.59
CA PRO A 117 24.79 -20.30 -4.93
C PRO A 117 25.10 -18.87 -4.48
N ASN A 118 26.38 -18.49 -4.36
CA ASN A 118 26.79 -17.11 -4.06
C ASN A 118 26.37 -16.09 -5.15
N LYS A 119 26.01 -16.55 -6.36
CA LYS A 119 25.43 -15.68 -7.39
C LYS A 119 23.99 -15.24 -7.08
N ILE A 120 23.31 -15.90 -6.13
CA ILE A 120 21.96 -15.55 -5.68
C ILE A 120 22.07 -14.57 -4.50
N ASN A 121 22.11 -13.29 -4.86
CA ASN A 121 22.21 -12.12 -3.99
C ASN A 121 21.48 -10.93 -4.65
N PRO A 122 20.86 -10.02 -3.87
CA PRO A 122 20.42 -8.72 -4.37
C PRO A 122 21.57 -7.89 -4.97
N ILE A 123 21.39 -7.38 -6.20
CA ILE A 123 22.37 -6.51 -6.89
C ILE A 123 22.16 -5.02 -6.61
N CYS A 124 20.98 -4.65 -6.13
CA CYS A 124 20.62 -3.33 -5.63
C CYS A 124 20.40 -3.40 -4.10
N PRO A 125 20.46 -2.27 -3.37
CA PRO A 125 20.07 -2.23 -1.97
C PRO A 125 18.64 -2.75 -1.78
N ALA A 126 18.45 -3.61 -0.78
CA ALA A 126 17.17 -4.15 -0.38
C ALA A 126 16.93 -3.83 1.10
N ASP A 127 16.17 -2.78 1.38
CA ASP A 127 15.84 -2.38 2.76
C ASP A 127 14.55 -3.12 3.21
N LEU A 128 14.60 -3.95 4.25
CA LEU A 128 13.43 -4.65 4.83
C LEU A 128 13.13 -4.09 6.22
N VAL A 129 11.87 -3.72 6.49
CA VAL A 129 11.41 -3.24 7.80
C VAL A 129 10.44 -4.24 8.44
N ILE A 130 10.60 -4.52 9.74
CA ILE A 130 9.70 -5.43 10.47
C ILE A 130 8.67 -4.63 11.27
N ASP A 131 7.43 -4.61 10.77
CA ASP A 131 6.35 -3.72 11.23
C ASP A 131 4.92 -4.30 11.11
N HIS A 132 4.75 -5.44 10.43
CA HIS A 132 3.48 -6.16 10.28
C HIS A 132 3.26 -7.25 11.34
N SER A 133 4.28 -7.55 12.16
CA SER A 133 4.26 -8.61 13.18
C SER A 133 3.54 -8.23 14.48
N VAL A 134 3.57 -6.97 14.91
CA VAL A 134 2.95 -6.48 16.14
C VAL A 134 1.43 -6.32 15.99
N GLN A 135 0.68 -6.58 17.08
CA GLN A 135 -0.79 -6.55 17.11
C GLN A 135 -1.28 -5.83 18.37
N VAL A 136 -2.45 -5.20 18.33
CA VAL A 136 -3.06 -4.51 19.49
C VAL A 136 -3.77 -5.53 20.40
N GLU A 137 -3.03 -6.49 20.94
CA GLU A 137 -3.60 -7.45 21.90
C GLU A 137 -4.05 -6.73 23.16
N PHE A 138 -3.18 -5.88 23.70
CA PHE A 138 -3.45 -4.96 24.79
C PHE A 138 -3.55 -3.52 24.28
N SER A 139 -4.43 -2.75 24.92
CA SER A 139 -4.69 -1.33 24.70
C SER A 139 -5.20 -0.72 25.99
N ARG A 140 -4.93 0.57 26.24
CA ARG A 140 -5.09 1.23 27.54
C ARG A 140 -4.21 0.61 28.65
N THR A 141 -4.29 1.12 29.86
CA THR A 141 -3.70 0.47 31.05
C THR A 141 -4.70 -0.55 31.57
N SER A 142 -4.29 -1.81 31.76
CA SER A 142 -5.11 -2.75 32.54
C SER A 142 -5.14 -2.29 34.00
N ARG A 143 -6.33 -1.97 34.53
CA ARG A 143 -6.54 -2.02 35.98
C ARG A 143 -6.23 -3.45 36.42
N GLY A 144 -5.28 -3.63 37.33
CA GLY A 144 -4.70 -4.93 37.61
C GLY A 144 -5.70 -5.89 38.25
N GLU A 145 -5.97 -7.02 37.59
CA GLU A 145 -6.67 -8.17 38.17
C GLU A 145 -5.75 -8.92 39.16
N ASP A 146 -5.25 -8.23 40.19
CA ASP A 146 -4.41 -8.82 41.25
C ASP A 146 -4.47 -8.02 42.59
N ASP A 147 -5.54 -7.25 42.83
CA ASP A 147 -5.83 -6.62 44.14
C ASP A 147 -7.13 -7.17 44.76
N PRO A 148 -7.04 -8.21 45.62
CA PRO A 148 -8.18 -8.73 46.39
C PRO A 148 -8.50 -7.86 47.64
N GLY A 149 -8.41 -6.54 47.56
CA GLY A 149 -8.65 -5.61 48.68
C GLY A 149 -8.97 -4.13 48.34
N GLY A 150 -8.93 -3.70 47.07
CA GLY A 150 -8.97 -2.28 46.68
C GLY A 150 -10.34 -1.66 46.36
N GLY A 151 -11.21 -1.47 47.35
CA GLY A 151 -12.55 -0.86 47.19
C GLY A 151 -12.59 0.65 46.85
N GLY A 152 -12.03 1.06 45.71
CA GLY A 152 -11.86 2.47 45.30
C GLY A 152 -13.01 3.09 44.50
N SER A 153 -14.22 3.15 45.06
CA SER A 153 -15.39 3.76 44.37
C SER A 153 -15.22 5.27 44.08
N CYS A 154 -15.71 5.74 42.92
CA CYS A 154 -15.72 7.15 42.54
C CYS A 154 -16.86 7.93 43.25
N GLY A 155 -16.82 7.95 44.58
CA GLY A 155 -17.86 8.55 45.43
C GLY A 155 -17.67 10.05 45.68
N ARG A 156 -18.18 10.91 44.80
CA ARG A 156 -18.46 12.33 45.15
C ARG A 156 -19.59 12.98 44.34
N CYS A 157 -20.75 12.33 44.33
CA CYS A 157 -22.04 12.95 44.01
C CYS A 157 -23.12 12.33 44.91
N GLN A 158 -24.21 13.08 45.12
CA GLN A 158 -25.36 12.77 45.99
C GLN A 158 -25.06 12.75 47.49
N ASP A 159 -25.39 13.84 48.17
CA ASP A 159 -25.78 13.81 49.58
C ASP A 159 -26.84 14.90 49.86
N TYR A 160 -28.11 14.55 49.63
CA TYR A 160 -29.31 15.31 50.02
C TYR A 160 -30.33 14.29 50.54
N GLY A 161 -30.41 14.15 51.87
CA GLY A 161 -31.03 13.00 52.51
C GLY A 161 -32.47 13.16 53.01
N GLN A 162 -33.06 12.03 53.40
CA GLN A 162 -34.13 11.88 54.42
C GLN A 162 -33.93 10.52 55.16
N PRO A 163 -34.45 10.33 56.39
CA PRO A 163 -34.16 9.15 57.21
C PRO A 163 -35.30 8.09 57.27
N TRP A 164 -35.09 7.04 58.09
CA TRP A 164 -36.01 5.96 58.53
C TRP A 164 -36.19 4.72 57.62
N CYS A 165 -35.62 3.55 57.98
CA CYS A 165 -36.30 2.50 58.78
C CYS A 165 -35.59 1.11 58.87
N VAL A 166 -35.39 0.68 60.12
CA VAL A 166 -35.29 -0.69 60.72
C VAL A 166 -35.44 -1.95 59.82
N GLY A 167 -34.52 -2.94 59.91
CA GLY A 167 -34.62 -4.21 59.14
C GLY A 167 -33.74 -5.44 59.49
N ARG A 168 -33.66 -5.89 60.77
CA ARG A 168 -33.26 -7.25 61.28
C ARG A 168 -32.11 -8.08 60.64
N ARG A 169 -31.16 -8.52 61.50
CA ARG A 169 -30.44 -9.84 61.37
C ARG A 169 -31.25 -10.97 62.05
N PRO A 170 -31.03 -12.27 61.75
CA PRO A 170 -29.99 -13.11 62.41
C PRO A 170 -29.24 -14.04 61.41
N GLY A 171 -28.21 -14.84 61.73
CA GLY A 171 -27.41 -15.10 62.95
C GLY A 171 -26.01 -15.61 62.54
N ALA A 172 -24.98 -15.64 63.40
CA ALA A 172 -24.59 -16.78 64.25
C ALA A 172 -24.35 -18.12 63.48
N GLN A 173 -23.25 -18.88 63.64
CA GLN A 173 -22.13 -18.77 64.60
C GLN A 173 -20.75 -19.18 63.99
N SER A 174 -19.84 -19.82 64.75
CA SER A 174 -18.39 -19.51 64.67
C SER A 174 -17.44 -20.53 65.32
N TYR A 175 -16.11 -20.34 65.14
CA TYR A 175 -14.92 -21.06 65.71
C TYR A 175 -14.56 -22.43 65.06
N SER A 176 -13.30 -22.94 65.06
CA SER A 176 -11.94 -22.31 65.11
C SER A 176 -10.77 -23.33 64.98
N ARG A 177 -9.62 -22.89 64.40
CA ARG A 177 -8.20 -23.36 64.58
C ARG A 177 -7.81 -24.86 64.33
N VAL A 178 -6.63 -25.08 63.72
CA VAL A 178 -5.39 -25.65 64.34
C VAL A 178 -4.25 -25.88 63.28
N HIS A 179 -3.00 -25.94 63.77
CA HIS A 179 -1.67 -26.31 63.20
C HIS A 179 -1.59 -27.53 62.22
N SER A 180 -0.49 -27.85 61.49
CA SER A 180 0.72 -27.12 60.98
C SER A 180 1.72 -28.03 60.19
N ILE A 181 2.53 -27.45 59.28
CA ILE A 181 3.96 -27.79 58.97
C ILE A 181 4.36 -29.10 58.21
N SER A 182 4.87 -28.93 56.96
CA SER A 182 5.93 -29.71 56.23
C SER A 182 5.66 -31.18 55.79
N GLN A 183 6.42 -31.86 54.89
CA GLN A 183 7.77 -31.67 54.27
C GLN A 183 7.83 -32.02 52.75
N GLY A 184 8.99 -31.80 52.08
CA GLY A 184 9.37 -32.38 50.77
C GLY A 184 10.14 -33.72 50.89
N THR A 185 10.92 -34.26 49.93
CA THR A 185 11.37 -33.81 48.58
C THR A 185 12.13 -34.96 47.82
N ARG A 186 12.34 -34.84 46.49
CA ARG A 186 13.49 -35.35 45.65
C ARG A 186 13.60 -36.82 45.10
N SER A 187 13.73 -36.91 43.76
CA SER A 187 14.83 -37.50 42.91
C SER A 187 15.02 -39.01 42.52
N ARG A 188 14.98 -39.28 41.18
CA ARG A 188 15.92 -40.08 40.29
C ARG A 188 16.18 -41.60 40.55
N PRO A 189 16.87 -42.42 39.68
CA PRO A 189 17.26 -42.32 38.23
C PRO A 189 17.06 -43.59 37.31
N ASN A 190 17.34 -43.44 35.99
CA ASN A 190 17.96 -44.35 34.98
C ASN A 190 17.49 -45.80 34.59
N SER A 191 17.05 -45.92 33.31
CA SER A 191 17.55 -46.87 32.24
C SER A 191 17.19 -48.41 32.29
N PRO A 192 17.51 -49.23 31.25
CA PRO A 192 16.77 -49.37 29.96
C PRO A 192 16.50 -50.85 29.51
N LEU A 193 15.97 -51.10 28.29
CA LEU A 193 16.46 -52.09 27.26
C LEU A 193 15.40 -52.60 26.20
N LEU A 194 15.87 -52.70 24.94
CA LEU A 194 15.63 -53.70 23.84
C LEU A 194 14.22 -54.09 23.28
N HIS A 195 14.11 -53.97 21.93
CA HIS A 195 13.47 -54.87 20.91
C HIS A 195 11.97 -55.29 21.03
N SER A 196 11.20 -55.54 19.95
CA SER A 196 11.48 -55.77 18.51
C SER A 196 10.31 -55.36 17.56
N ARG A 197 10.55 -55.43 16.24
CA ARG A 197 9.61 -55.35 15.07
C ARG A 197 9.21 -56.78 14.61
N PRO A 198 8.36 -57.01 13.57
CA PRO A 198 7.30 -56.20 12.91
C PRO A 198 5.96 -56.99 12.71
N SER A 199 4.95 -56.42 12.03
CA SER A 199 4.26 -56.99 10.81
C SER A 199 2.85 -56.43 10.53
N SER A 200 2.34 -56.73 9.33
CA SER A 200 1.00 -56.43 8.74
C SER A 200 0.70 -57.56 7.69
N PRO A 201 -0.41 -57.62 6.90
CA PRO A 201 -1.59 -56.75 6.77
C PRO A 201 -2.96 -57.52 6.61
N SER A 202 -3.99 -56.84 6.05
CA SER A 202 -5.04 -57.33 5.10
C SER A 202 -6.50 -57.72 5.51
N VAL A 203 -7.44 -56.87 5.04
CA VAL A 203 -8.73 -57.11 4.29
C VAL A 203 -9.76 -58.19 4.71
N TYR A 204 -11.03 -57.80 4.98
CA TYR A 204 -12.24 -58.12 4.15
C TYR A 204 -13.59 -57.53 4.66
N SER A 205 -14.55 -57.34 3.74
CA SER A 205 -15.98 -56.98 3.91
C SER A 205 -16.87 -58.25 4.10
N PRO A 206 -18.19 -58.22 4.46
CA PRO A 206 -19.29 -57.58 3.68
C PRO A 206 -20.56 -57.12 4.47
N THR A 207 -21.63 -56.76 3.74
CA THR A 207 -23.05 -56.54 4.16
C THR A 207 -23.94 -57.76 3.75
N PRO A 208 -25.31 -57.82 3.76
CA PRO A 208 -26.41 -56.87 4.15
C PRO A 208 -27.69 -57.49 4.86
N VAL A 209 -28.82 -56.73 4.86
CA VAL A 209 -30.29 -57.08 4.86
C VAL A 209 -31.16 -57.24 6.15
N SER A 210 -32.34 -56.56 6.13
CA SER A 210 -33.71 -56.97 6.62
C SER A 210 -34.25 -56.48 7.99
N VAL A 211 -35.57 -56.23 8.24
CA VAL A 211 -36.76 -55.87 7.39
C VAL A 211 -37.89 -55.19 8.24
N SER A 212 -38.73 -54.37 7.56
CA SER A 212 -39.96 -53.58 7.91
C SER A 212 -40.89 -53.88 9.12
N GLN A 213 -41.71 -52.86 9.49
CA GLN A 213 -43.19 -53.00 9.52
C GLN A 213 -43.99 -51.69 9.17
N HIS A 214 -45.32 -51.82 9.03
CA HIS A 214 -46.33 -50.94 8.38
C HIS A 214 -47.16 -50.08 9.40
N GLN A 215 -48.03 -49.07 9.12
CA GLN A 215 -48.44 -48.24 7.93
C GLN A 215 -49.53 -47.19 8.32
N SER A 216 -49.90 -46.28 7.40
CA SER A 216 -51.19 -45.52 7.24
C SER A 216 -51.25 -44.03 7.68
N LEU A 217 -51.94 -43.09 6.99
CA LEU A 217 -52.55 -43.03 5.63
C LEU A 217 -52.85 -41.55 5.20
N GLN A 218 -52.69 -41.22 3.89
CA GLN A 218 -53.40 -40.16 3.08
C GLN A 218 -53.20 -38.64 3.42
N HIS A 219 -53.33 -37.64 2.52
CA HIS A 219 -53.54 -37.47 1.04
C HIS A 219 -53.26 -35.97 0.66
N PRO A 220 -53.24 -35.51 -0.62
CA PRO A 220 -52.71 -36.05 -1.88
C PRO A 220 -51.75 -35.03 -2.61
N VAL A 221 -51.50 -35.20 -3.91
CA VAL A 221 -50.47 -34.50 -4.74
C VAL A 221 -51.08 -33.78 -5.96
N TYR A 222 -50.41 -32.76 -6.53
CA TYR A 222 -50.52 -32.43 -7.96
C TYR A 222 -49.17 -32.01 -8.58
N VAL A 223 -49.07 -32.14 -9.92
CA VAL A 223 -47.85 -31.97 -10.76
C VAL A 223 -48.16 -31.04 -11.93
N MET A 224 -47.16 -30.32 -12.47
CA MET A 224 -47.25 -29.64 -13.77
C MET A 224 -45.98 -29.79 -14.63
N GLN A 225 -46.19 -29.73 -15.95
CA GLN A 225 -45.19 -29.70 -17.02
C GLN A 225 -45.63 -28.66 -18.11
N PRO A 226 -44.78 -28.30 -19.09
CA PRO A 226 -44.88 -27.01 -19.81
C PRO A 226 -45.85 -26.99 -21.00
N SER A 227 -46.13 -25.78 -21.53
CA SER A 227 -46.87 -25.58 -22.79
C SER A 227 -46.53 -24.27 -23.53
N THR A 228 -46.73 -24.29 -24.85
CA THR A 228 -46.69 -23.19 -25.85
C THR A 228 -47.52 -23.65 -27.08
N PRO A 229 -47.86 -22.82 -28.09
CA PRO A 229 -48.24 -21.39 -28.10
C PRO A 229 -49.55 -21.10 -28.93
N VAL A 230 -49.84 -19.81 -29.24
CA VAL A 230 -50.64 -19.28 -30.39
C VAL A 230 -52.16 -18.91 -30.22
N SER A 231 -52.53 -17.78 -30.86
CA SER A 231 -53.86 -17.27 -31.32
C SER A 231 -54.80 -16.44 -30.40
N GLY A 232 -55.45 -15.42 -31.00
CA GLY A 232 -56.50 -14.54 -30.45
C GLY A 232 -57.90 -14.88 -31.01
N PRO A 233 -58.82 -13.93 -31.37
CA PRO A 233 -58.72 -12.46 -31.48
C PRO A 233 -59.95 -11.68 -30.90
N ILE A 234 -60.07 -10.36 -31.18
CA ILE A 234 -61.30 -9.61 -31.66
C ILE A 234 -61.06 -8.07 -31.65
N MET A 235 -61.68 -7.31 -32.57
CA MET A 235 -61.64 -5.83 -32.67
C MET A 235 -62.96 -5.18 -33.11
N VAL A 236 -63.27 -3.99 -32.59
CA VAL A 236 -64.01 -2.85 -33.23
C VAL A 236 -63.59 -1.56 -32.47
N GLY A 237 -63.41 -0.36 -33.04
CA GLY A 237 -63.37 0.09 -34.44
C GLY A 237 -63.67 1.60 -34.59
N MET A 238 -63.28 2.20 -35.74
CA MET A 238 -63.52 3.60 -36.21
C MET A 238 -62.69 4.74 -35.55
N GLN A 239 -62.26 5.79 -36.28
CA GLN A 239 -62.24 6.03 -37.74
C GLN A 239 -61.04 6.92 -38.18
N GLN A 240 -60.77 6.98 -39.49
CA GLN A 240 -59.62 7.64 -40.16
C GLN A 240 -60.13 8.84 -41.02
N PRO A 241 -59.36 9.56 -41.91
CA PRO A 241 -58.97 8.97 -43.23
C PRO A 241 -57.85 9.61 -44.13
N TRP A 242 -57.51 8.89 -45.23
CA TRP A 242 -57.05 9.32 -46.60
C TRP A 242 -55.56 9.65 -46.97
N HIS A 243 -54.77 8.60 -47.27
CA HIS A 243 -54.05 8.32 -48.57
C HIS A 243 -52.86 9.22 -49.07
N TYR A 244 -52.00 8.91 -50.07
CA TYR A 244 -51.88 7.83 -51.12
C TYR A 244 -50.38 7.59 -51.55
N HIS A 245 -50.01 6.45 -52.18
CA HIS A 245 -48.73 6.10 -52.87
C HIS A 245 -49.04 5.52 -54.29
N PRO A 246 -48.23 5.67 -55.40
CA PRO A 246 -47.00 4.86 -55.62
C PRO A 246 -45.96 5.28 -56.74
N ALA A 247 -44.94 4.44 -56.95
CA ALA A 247 -44.24 4.10 -58.24
C ALA A 247 -43.20 5.07 -58.92
N ALA A 248 -42.39 4.50 -59.84
CA ALA A 248 -41.21 5.10 -60.53
C ALA A 248 -41.41 5.18 -62.07
N PRO A 249 -40.57 5.92 -62.84
CA PRO A 249 -39.32 5.35 -63.41
C PRO A 249 -38.16 6.36 -63.73
N THR A 250 -37.08 5.86 -64.36
CA THR A 250 -36.05 6.61 -65.14
C THR A 250 -36.60 7.09 -66.52
N PRO A 251 -35.95 7.97 -67.35
CA PRO A 251 -34.49 8.09 -67.62
C PRO A 251 -33.94 9.49 -68.07
N THR A 252 -32.82 9.47 -68.82
CA THR A 252 -32.25 10.48 -69.78
C THR A 252 -31.40 11.68 -69.32
N THR A 253 -30.24 11.80 -69.97
CA THR A 253 -29.27 12.92 -70.04
C THR A 253 -29.74 14.03 -71.00
N PRO A 254 -29.22 15.28 -70.93
CA PRO A 254 -27.97 15.63 -71.63
C PRO A 254 -27.08 16.74 -71.01
N LEU A 255 -25.85 16.89 -71.55
CA LEU A 255 -24.96 18.06 -71.40
C LEU A 255 -25.48 19.27 -72.22
N PRO A 256 -25.29 20.52 -71.75
CA PRO A 256 -24.15 21.37 -72.19
C PRO A 256 -23.60 22.34 -71.11
N SER A 257 -22.56 23.18 -71.29
CA SER A 257 -21.27 23.13 -72.03
C SER A 257 -20.42 24.40 -71.69
N LEU A 258 -19.30 24.66 -72.39
CA LEU A 258 -18.42 25.88 -72.35
C LEU A 258 -17.46 25.99 -71.13
N LEU A 259 -16.11 25.99 -71.29
CA LEU A 259 -15.16 26.98 -71.88
C LEU A 259 -15.03 28.27 -71.00
N THR A 260 -13.87 28.88 -70.70
CA THR A 260 -12.43 28.77 -71.11
C THR A 260 -11.53 29.54 -70.09
N GLN A 261 -10.18 29.69 -70.12
CA GLN A 261 -9.09 29.50 -71.13
C GLN A 261 -7.69 29.44 -70.44
N VAL A 262 -6.70 28.74 -71.06
CA VAL A 262 -5.26 29.15 -71.32
C VAL A 262 -4.38 29.79 -70.20
N ALA A 263 -3.05 29.62 -70.11
CA ALA A 263 -1.95 28.72 -70.58
C ALA A 263 -0.60 29.35 -70.06
N VAL A 264 0.64 28.86 -70.15
CA VAL A 264 1.36 27.57 -70.32
C VAL A 264 2.84 27.85 -69.93
N GLY A 265 3.65 26.86 -69.50
CA GLY A 265 5.07 27.08 -69.22
C GLY A 265 5.90 25.82 -68.91
N ASP A 266 6.48 25.21 -69.94
CA ASP A 266 7.38 24.03 -69.95
C ASP A 266 8.66 24.41 -70.76
N PRO A 267 9.72 23.58 -70.92
CA PRO A 267 10.30 22.50 -70.09
C PRO A 267 11.86 22.73 -69.99
N PRO A 268 12.82 21.83 -70.36
CA PRO A 268 13.08 20.39 -70.10
C PRO A 268 14.49 20.10 -69.48
N GLY A 269 14.86 18.83 -69.19
CA GLY A 269 16.30 18.46 -69.13
C GLY A 269 16.74 17.07 -68.58
N ALA A 270 17.21 16.20 -69.48
CA ALA A 270 18.24 15.13 -69.30
C ALA A 270 18.04 13.87 -68.40
N VAL A 271 18.04 12.71 -69.08
CA VAL A 271 18.37 11.32 -68.64
C VAL A 271 19.92 11.10 -68.71
N PRO A 272 20.59 9.92 -68.45
CA PRO A 272 20.11 8.51 -68.49
C PRO A 272 20.71 7.45 -67.51
N ASN A 273 20.09 6.24 -67.48
CA ASN A 273 20.70 4.89 -67.30
C ASN A 273 21.40 4.54 -65.95
N TYR A 274 21.57 3.28 -65.49
CA TYR A 274 21.24 1.92 -65.99
C TYR A 274 21.25 0.90 -64.79
N GLN A 275 20.85 -0.38 -64.85
CA GLN A 275 20.32 -1.23 -65.95
C GLN A 275 19.20 -2.22 -65.50
N GLN A 276 19.48 -3.52 -65.38
CA GLN A 276 18.58 -4.68 -65.20
C GLN A 276 19.26 -5.72 -64.24
N GLN A 277 18.74 -6.88 -63.83
CA GLN A 277 17.81 -7.90 -64.40
C GLN A 277 17.21 -8.72 -63.20
N THR A 278 16.15 -9.55 -63.25
CA THR A 278 15.67 -10.51 -64.28
C THR A 278 14.19 -10.91 -64.04
N VAL A 279 13.38 -11.06 -65.12
CA VAL A 279 12.36 -12.13 -65.39
C VAL A 279 11.43 -12.57 -64.22
N SER A 280 10.15 -12.16 -64.09
CA SER A 280 8.91 -12.51 -64.86
C SER A 280 8.47 -14.00 -64.79
N TYR A 281 7.23 -14.36 -64.42
CA TYR A 281 6.02 -14.19 -65.26
C TYR A 281 4.66 -14.10 -64.50
N THR A 282 3.58 -13.90 -65.26
CA THR A 282 2.24 -13.35 -64.89
C THR A 282 1.18 -14.36 -64.38
N PRO A 283 0.24 -13.92 -63.52
CA PRO A 283 -1.09 -14.54 -63.31
C PRO A 283 -2.24 -13.76 -63.98
N VAL A 284 -3.41 -14.39 -64.17
CA VAL A 284 -4.66 -13.75 -64.67
C VAL A 284 -5.70 -13.66 -63.55
N LEU A 285 -6.53 -12.60 -63.56
CA LEU A 285 -7.46 -12.20 -62.51
C LEU A 285 -8.84 -12.86 -62.58
N HIS A 286 -9.45 -13.15 -61.41
CA HIS A 286 -10.53 -12.31 -60.83
C HIS A 286 -11.08 -12.89 -59.51
N GLY A 287 -11.38 -12.03 -58.52
CA GLY A 287 -12.08 -12.46 -57.30
C GLY A 287 -12.20 -11.43 -56.16
N TYR A 288 -13.29 -10.64 -56.18
CA TYR A 288 -13.88 -9.88 -55.06
C TYR A 288 -13.19 -8.60 -54.52
N GLN A 289 -14.00 -7.82 -53.79
CA GLN A 289 -13.92 -6.36 -53.63
C GLN A 289 -13.60 -5.92 -52.20
N THR A 290 -13.11 -4.69 -52.05
CA THR A 290 -13.07 -3.93 -50.79
C THR A 290 -14.10 -2.78 -50.79
N PRO A 291 -14.61 -2.38 -49.62
CA PRO A 291 -15.14 -1.03 -49.37
C PRO A 291 -14.17 -0.16 -48.56
N VAL A 292 -14.43 1.15 -48.51
CA VAL A 292 -13.51 2.19 -47.97
C VAL A 292 -14.14 2.93 -46.78
N TYR A 293 -13.32 3.32 -45.79
CA TYR A 293 -13.70 4.21 -44.68
C TYR A 293 -13.34 5.69 -44.98
N PRO A 294 -14.21 6.66 -44.68
CA PRO A 294 -13.87 8.08 -44.63
C PRO A 294 -13.46 8.56 -43.22
N ALA A 295 -12.66 9.63 -43.14
CA ALA A 295 -12.16 10.23 -41.89
C ALA A 295 -12.67 11.68 -41.68
N PRO A 296 -12.70 12.21 -40.43
CA PRO A 296 -13.23 13.55 -40.12
C PRO A 296 -12.14 14.64 -39.94
N GLN A 297 -12.45 15.91 -40.28
CA GLN A 297 -11.65 17.10 -39.91
C GLN A 297 -12.54 18.36 -39.66
N TYR A 298 -11.96 19.36 -38.99
CA TYR A 298 -12.56 20.66 -38.55
C TYR A 298 -12.65 21.69 -39.73
N SER A 299 -13.14 22.95 -39.69
CA SER A 299 -13.46 23.98 -38.65
C SER A 299 -14.41 25.06 -39.30
N GLN A 300 -14.83 26.25 -38.79
CA GLN A 300 -14.66 27.07 -37.56
C GLN A 300 -15.69 28.26 -37.51
N MET A 301 -15.65 29.10 -36.45
CA MET A 301 -15.69 30.60 -36.43
C MET A 301 -16.97 31.45 -36.05
N VAL A 302 -16.66 32.58 -35.37
CA VAL A 302 -17.39 33.86 -35.09
C VAL A 302 -18.33 33.96 -33.86
N GLN A 303 -18.30 35.14 -33.20
CA GLN A 303 -19.06 35.55 -31.99
C GLN A 303 -20.15 36.66 -32.30
N PRO A 304 -20.56 37.61 -31.41
CA PRO A 304 -21.90 37.54 -30.79
C PRO A 304 -22.76 38.82 -30.88
N GLN A 305 -24.08 38.70 -30.58
CA GLN A 305 -24.90 39.81 -30.05
C GLN A 305 -26.25 39.36 -29.44
N HIS A 306 -26.86 40.22 -28.62
CA HIS A 306 -28.12 40.05 -27.86
C HIS A 306 -29.28 40.84 -28.52
N PRO A 307 -30.61 40.60 -28.24
CA PRO A 307 -31.21 40.80 -26.89
C PRO A 307 -32.54 40.03 -26.54
N ALA A 308 -33.13 40.41 -25.40
CA ALA A 308 -34.58 40.44 -25.06
C ALA A 308 -35.31 39.25 -24.34
N SER A 309 -35.25 39.27 -23.00
CA SER A 309 -36.37 39.27 -22.02
C SER A 309 -37.53 38.23 -22.03
N TYR A 310 -37.78 37.63 -20.84
CA TYR A 310 -39.07 37.77 -20.10
C TYR A 310 -38.83 37.58 -18.57
N TYR A 311 -39.85 37.78 -17.73
CA TYR A 311 -39.74 38.16 -16.29
C TYR A 311 -40.42 37.20 -15.30
N LEU A 312 -39.93 37.15 -14.05
CA LEU A 312 -40.72 37.28 -12.80
C LEU A 312 -39.79 37.47 -11.56
N GLY A 313 -40.23 38.24 -10.55
CA GLY A 313 -39.46 38.62 -9.34
C GLY A 313 -39.75 37.72 -8.11
N PRO A 314 -39.45 38.12 -6.84
CA PRO A 314 -39.27 39.49 -6.28
C PRO A 314 -38.00 39.65 -5.40
N ALA A 315 -37.84 40.64 -4.49
CA ALA A 315 -37.81 42.11 -4.65
C ALA A 315 -37.17 42.76 -3.38
N TYR A 316 -36.56 43.95 -3.51
CA TYR A 316 -36.07 44.81 -2.41
C TYR A 316 -36.26 46.30 -2.80
N MET A 317 -36.34 47.22 -1.82
CA MET A 317 -36.62 48.65 -2.05
C MET A 317 -35.45 49.59 -1.68
N HIS A 318 -35.15 50.54 -2.58
CA HIS A 318 -34.83 51.99 -2.39
C HIS A 318 -33.82 52.45 -1.32
N HIS A 319 -33.04 53.55 -1.46
CA HIS A 319 -32.73 54.54 -2.52
C HIS A 319 -31.41 55.25 -2.06
N GLY A 320 -30.58 55.94 -2.85
CA GLY A 320 -30.54 56.24 -4.29
C GLY A 320 -29.56 57.41 -4.60
N SER A 321 -29.40 57.77 -5.89
CA SER A 321 -28.73 58.99 -6.41
C SER A 321 -27.19 59.02 -6.55
N ALA A 322 -26.69 59.81 -7.51
CA ALA A 322 -25.28 60.05 -7.91
C ALA A 322 -25.21 61.46 -8.59
N PRO A 323 -24.19 61.90 -9.38
CA PRO A 323 -22.79 61.46 -9.62
C PRO A 323 -21.75 62.64 -9.59
N SER A 324 -20.47 62.40 -9.97
CA SER A 324 -19.54 63.26 -10.78
C SER A 324 -18.04 63.18 -10.40
N SER A 325 -17.20 64.11 -10.87
CA SER A 325 -15.78 63.90 -11.29
C SER A 325 -14.65 64.48 -10.40
N ARG A 326 -13.39 64.07 -10.72
CA ARG A 326 -12.05 64.61 -10.29
C ARG A 326 -11.96 66.16 -10.29
N PRO A 327 -10.97 66.86 -9.61
CA PRO A 327 -9.59 66.41 -9.29
C PRO A 327 -8.90 66.89 -7.96
N SER A 328 -7.65 66.43 -7.74
CA SER A 328 -6.47 67.05 -7.05
C SER A 328 -6.54 67.80 -5.70
N THR A 329 -5.73 67.32 -4.72
CA THR A 329 -4.81 67.98 -3.73
C THR A 329 -4.83 69.51 -3.50
N PRO A 330 -4.51 70.06 -2.29
CA PRO A 330 -3.39 69.64 -1.41
C PRO A 330 -3.54 69.84 0.15
N ASP A 331 -2.39 69.78 0.87
CA ASP A 331 -1.96 70.57 2.07
C ASP A 331 -1.75 69.94 3.49
N TRP A 332 -0.47 70.02 3.94
CA TRP A 332 0.17 70.21 5.29
C TRP A 332 -0.29 69.43 6.57
N HIS A 333 0.54 69.18 7.61
CA HIS A 333 1.95 69.54 7.96
C HIS A 333 2.61 68.48 8.90
N GLN A 334 3.95 68.45 9.01
CA GLN A 334 4.74 67.64 9.99
C GLN A 334 4.96 68.34 11.37
N PRO A 335 5.63 67.69 12.35
CA PRO A 335 7.11 67.75 12.53
C PRO A 335 7.77 66.33 12.51
N SER A 336 8.95 66.04 11.92
CA SER A 336 10.32 66.63 11.94
C SER A 336 11.09 66.29 13.24
N HIS A 337 12.37 65.89 13.28
CA HIS A 337 13.53 65.83 12.35
C HIS A 337 14.27 64.46 12.60
N SER A 338 15.46 64.05 12.13
CA SER A 338 16.61 64.56 11.31
C SER A 338 17.53 63.35 10.97
N ASP A 339 18.46 63.29 10.00
CA ASP A 339 18.71 64.01 8.73
C ASP A 339 19.79 63.23 7.89
N THR A 340 20.39 63.86 6.87
CA THR A 340 21.26 63.36 5.77
C THR A 340 22.79 63.60 6.00
N HIS A 341 23.81 63.33 5.14
CA HIS A 341 23.95 63.31 3.66
C HIS A 341 25.30 62.68 3.11
N HIS A 342 25.24 62.09 1.90
CA HIS A 342 26.17 62.13 0.71
C HIS A 342 27.70 61.78 0.65
N ASN A 343 27.99 60.85 -0.28
CA ASN A 343 28.91 60.89 -1.47
C ASN A 343 30.44 60.57 -1.49
N THR A 344 30.76 59.67 -2.45
CA THR A 344 31.88 59.62 -3.45
C THR A 344 33.34 59.28 -3.09
N ASP A 345 33.80 58.15 -3.68
CA ASP A 345 34.97 57.99 -4.59
C ASP A 345 36.30 57.29 -4.17
N ILE A 346 36.57 56.21 -4.93
CA ILE A 346 37.86 55.72 -5.51
C ILE A 346 38.82 54.80 -4.70
N GLU A 347 38.87 53.54 -5.18
CA GLU A 347 39.98 52.57 -5.39
C GLU A 347 40.96 52.09 -4.27
N ASP A 348 40.71 50.83 -3.86
CA ASP A 348 41.59 49.64 -4.06
C ASP A 348 42.69 49.23 -3.03
N ILE A 349 43.07 47.94 -3.17
CA ILE A 349 44.19 47.19 -2.60
C ILE A 349 43.96 46.51 -1.22
N SER A 350 44.44 45.26 -1.15
CA SER A 350 44.29 44.29 -0.06
C SER A 350 45.53 44.14 0.82
N LEU A 351 45.40 43.67 2.09
CA LEU A 351 46.08 42.47 2.63
C LEU A 351 45.88 42.25 4.16
N ARG A 352 46.41 41.12 4.66
CA ARG A 352 46.46 40.63 6.07
C ARG A 352 47.71 41.17 6.82
N PRO A 353 48.14 40.65 8.00
CA PRO A 353 47.52 40.54 9.33
C PRO A 353 48.45 41.05 10.49
N CYS A 354 48.05 40.90 11.76
CA CYS A 354 48.91 40.92 12.97
C CYS A 354 48.33 39.96 14.05
N GLY A 355 49.07 39.38 15.02
CA GLY A 355 50.53 39.42 15.25
C GLY A 355 51.02 38.58 16.45
N VAL A 356 51.62 37.41 16.16
CA VAL A 356 52.80 36.72 16.75
C VAL A 356 53.26 36.97 18.21
N HIS A 357 53.62 35.89 18.92
CA HIS A 357 54.86 35.84 19.75
C HIS A 357 55.68 34.54 19.46
N ARG A 358 56.99 34.55 19.76
CA ARG A 358 58.00 33.53 19.34
C ARG A 358 58.43 32.58 20.49
N LEU A 359 59.25 31.52 20.30
CA LEU A 359 60.71 31.54 20.07
C LEU A 359 61.29 30.18 19.57
N HIS A 360 62.27 30.24 18.64
CA HIS A 360 63.39 29.32 18.28
C HIS A 360 63.16 27.77 18.13
N SER A 361 63.87 27.02 17.26
CA SER A 361 65.00 27.30 16.34
C SER A 361 64.99 26.40 15.07
N ARG A 362 65.84 26.71 14.08
CA ARG A 362 66.04 26.05 12.76
C ARG A 362 67.27 25.10 12.75
N PRO A 363 67.75 24.55 11.59
CA PRO A 363 67.17 23.65 10.56
C PRO A 363 68.10 22.38 10.41
N PRO A 364 68.20 21.60 9.30
CA PRO A 364 67.49 21.49 8.01
C PRO A 364 66.76 20.12 7.88
N SER A 365 66.50 19.39 6.76
CA SER A 365 67.02 19.34 5.37
C SER A 365 66.00 18.79 4.34
N MET A 366 66.46 18.61 3.10
CA MET A 366 65.82 18.06 1.88
C MET A 366 66.88 17.20 1.13
N PRO A 367 66.59 16.46 0.02
CA PRO A 367 65.31 15.99 -0.57
C PRO A 367 65.30 14.49 -0.99
N SER A 368 64.19 14.02 -1.58
CA SER A 368 64.07 12.93 -2.61
C SER A 368 64.47 11.47 -2.25
N GLY A 369 63.88 10.43 -2.87
CA GLY A 369 62.77 10.40 -3.82
C GLY A 369 62.53 9.00 -4.46
N SER A 370 61.54 8.93 -5.36
CA SER A 370 61.30 7.90 -6.41
C SER A 370 61.20 6.39 -6.07
N GLN A 371 60.09 5.78 -6.50
CA GLN A 371 59.99 4.47 -7.22
C GLN A 371 60.45 3.16 -6.51
N SER A 372 59.86 1.97 -6.74
CA SER A 372 58.61 1.57 -7.43
C SER A 372 58.37 0.04 -7.36
N VAL A 373 57.13 -0.40 -7.65
CA VAL A 373 56.80 -1.59 -8.51
C VAL A 373 56.79 -3.02 -7.90
N LEU A 374 55.73 -3.78 -8.28
CA LEU A 374 55.51 -5.26 -8.23
C LEU A 374 55.34 -5.91 -6.82
N GLU A 375 54.24 -6.63 -6.54
CA GLU A 375 53.92 -8.07 -6.78
C GLU A 375 54.70 -9.07 -5.88
N ALA A 376 54.17 -10.23 -5.46
CA ALA A 376 52.78 -10.70 -5.29
C ALA A 376 52.77 -12.02 -4.46
N ALA A 377 51.72 -12.25 -3.67
CA ALA A 377 51.49 -13.47 -2.86
C ALA A 377 52.60 -13.77 -1.78
N SER A 378 52.50 -14.76 -0.88
CA SER A 378 51.46 -15.77 -0.62
C SER A 378 51.42 -16.24 0.85
N LYS A 379 50.20 -16.46 1.39
CA LYS A 379 49.78 -17.51 2.35
C LYS A 379 50.48 -17.73 3.72
N SER A 380 49.71 -18.44 4.57
CA SER A 380 50.08 -19.29 5.71
C SER A 380 50.44 -18.67 7.07
N ASP A 381 49.51 -18.89 8.00
CA ASP A 381 49.69 -19.49 9.32
C ASP A 381 50.31 -18.67 10.48
N VAL A 382 49.43 -18.37 11.44
CA VAL A 382 49.73 -17.73 12.74
C VAL A 382 49.91 -18.79 13.83
N PRO A 383 51.09 -18.90 14.48
CA PRO A 383 51.26 -19.63 15.72
C PRO A 383 50.85 -18.80 16.94
N SER A 384 50.59 -19.47 18.07
CA SER A 384 49.86 -18.92 19.22
C SER A 384 50.73 -18.37 20.36
N THR A 385 50.14 -17.45 21.15
CA THR A 385 50.48 -17.09 22.56
C THR A 385 51.83 -16.39 22.81
N PRO A 386 52.07 -15.71 23.96
CA PRO A 386 51.27 -15.68 25.20
C PRO A 386 50.81 -14.30 25.70
N SER A 387 49.99 -14.33 26.77
CA SER A 387 49.50 -13.16 27.49
C SER A 387 50.51 -12.56 28.48
N LEU A 388 50.51 -11.23 28.61
CA LEU A 388 51.03 -10.53 29.80
C LEU A 388 50.01 -9.48 30.27
N LYS A 389 49.74 -9.45 31.58
CA LYS A 389 48.88 -8.44 32.21
C LYS A 389 49.71 -7.23 32.62
N LEU A 390 49.22 -6.03 32.33
CA LEU A 390 49.58 -4.80 33.03
C LEU A 390 48.33 -3.95 33.24
N SER A 391 48.21 -3.37 34.44
CA SER A 391 47.04 -2.59 34.87
C SER A 391 47.15 -1.14 34.41
N VAL A 392 46.10 -0.62 33.78
CA VAL A 392 45.96 0.82 33.49
C VAL A 392 45.15 1.46 34.61
N ALA A 393 45.68 2.53 35.21
CA ALA A 393 44.99 3.31 36.23
C ALA A 393 43.94 4.24 35.61
N SER A 394 42.86 4.50 36.35
CA SER A 394 41.78 5.39 35.91
C SER A 394 42.19 6.87 35.95
N LEU A 395 41.78 7.61 34.91
CA LEU A 395 41.70 9.07 34.91
C LEU A 395 40.23 9.49 34.76
N PRO A 396 39.78 10.57 35.41
CA PRO A 396 38.36 10.92 35.50
C PRO A 396 37.82 11.58 34.22
N SER A 397 36.51 11.45 34.00
CA SER A 397 35.78 12.10 32.90
C SER A 397 35.29 13.51 33.28
N PRO A 398 35.31 14.50 32.36
CA PRO A 398 34.93 15.88 32.67
C PRO A 398 33.45 16.17 32.36
N LEU A 399 32.54 15.81 33.26
CA LEU A 399 31.11 16.21 33.21
C LEU A 399 30.54 16.45 34.62
N ASP A 400 30.93 17.55 35.25
CA ASP A 400 30.23 18.12 36.41
C ASP A 400 29.59 19.46 36.01
N VAL A 401 28.26 19.46 35.86
CA VAL A 401 27.44 20.67 35.75
C VAL A 401 26.52 20.73 36.98
N PRO A 402 26.81 21.58 37.97
CA PRO A 402 26.06 21.58 39.23
C PRO A 402 24.66 22.17 39.03
N GLY A 403 23.61 21.35 39.19
CA GLY A 403 22.24 21.86 39.19
C GLY A 403 21.10 20.84 39.09
N ILE A 404 21.34 19.62 38.57
CA ILE A 404 20.28 18.61 38.38
C ILE A 404 20.73 17.27 39.01
N PRO A 405 20.00 16.72 39.99
CA PRO A 405 20.31 15.41 40.54
C PRO A 405 19.90 14.31 39.55
N ILE A 406 20.89 13.63 38.98
CA ILE A 406 20.67 12.34 38.31
C ILE A 406 20.50 11.29 39.41
N GLN A 407 19.31 10.72 39.53
CA GLN A 407 19.07 9.49 40.28
C GLN A 407 18.29 8.53 39.39
N ASP A 408 18.94 7.43 39.02
CA ASP A 408 18.24 6.23 38.58
C ASP A 408 17.45 5.66 39.76
N GLU A 409 16.17 5.38 39.50
CA GLU A 409 15.26 4.50 40.26
C GLU A 409 15.00 4.79 41.78
N VAL A 410 13.70 4.90 42.11
CA VAL A 410 13.08 4.99 43.46
C VAL A 410 13.07 6.37 44.14
N CYS A 411 11.86 6.88 44.41
CA CYS A 411 11.62 8.03 45.28
C CYS A 411 11.29 7.56 46.71
N PRO A 412 12.00 8.01 47.77
CA PRO A 412 11.86 7.48 49.13
C PRO A 412 10.59 7.91 49.90
N PHE A 413 9.62 8.55 49.23
CA PHE A 413 8.36 9.01 49.85
C PHE A 413 7.09 8.34 49.29
N HIS A 414 7.18 7.57 48.21
CA HIS A 414 6.02 6.90 47.62
C HIS A 414 6.38 5.49 47.14
N GLU A 415 5.91 4.47 47.87
CA GLU A 415 5.89 3.07 47.42
C GLU A 415 4.82 2.89 46.33
N ARG A 416 5.07 3.44 45.13
CA ARG A 416 4.19 3.28 43.97
C ARG A 416 4.95 2.82 42.73
N ILE A 417 4.41 1.79 42.10
CA ILE A 417 4.79 1.35 40.75
C ILE A 417 4.37 2.46 39.76
N SER A 418 5.13 2.63 38.68
CA SER A 418 4.99 3.78 37.77
C SER A 418 3.67 3.78 36.98
N GLU A 419 3.06 4.96 36.81
CA GLU A 419 1.70 5.14 36.28
C GLU A 419 1.59 4.99 34.73
N TRP A 420 2.44 4.17 34.11
CA TRP A 420 2.47 3.97 32.65
C TRP A 420 1.71 2.70 32.23
N SER A 421 1.08 2.73 31.05
CA SER A 421 0.50 1.53 30.43
C SER A 421 1.61 0.56 29.98
N ASP A 422 1.49 -0.69 30.39
CA ASP A 422 2.37 -1.78 29.98
C ASP A 422 1.96 -2.42 28.63
N ALA A 423 0.92 -1.90 27.96
CA ALA A 423 0.40 -2.46 26.71
C ALA A 423 1.45 -2.50 25.59
N LEU A 424 2.30 -1.47 25.47
CA LEU A 424 3.44 -1.46 24.54
C LEU A 424 4.36 -2.67 24.78
N GLN A 425 4.71 -2.91 26.06
CA GLN A 425 5.62 -3.99 26.42
C GLN A 425 4.96 -5.35 26.18
N LYS A 426 3.74 -5.56 26.67
CA LYS A 426 2.97 -6.81 26.46
C LYS A 426 2.76 -7.14 24.98
N ASN A 427 2.49 -6.14 24.13
CA ASN A 427 2.35 -6.34 22.68
C ASN A 427 3.68 -6.70 22.02
N GLN A 428 4.80 -6.09 22.43
CA GLN A 428 6.14 -6.46 21.96
C GLN A 428 6.63 -7.82 22.50
N ASP A 429 6.16 -8.24 23.67
CA ASP A 429 6.43 -9.57 24.24
C ASP A 429 5.76 -10.64 23.38
N LEU A 430 4.44 -10.51 23.15
CA LEU A 430 3.68 -11.41 22.28
C LEU A 430 4.15 -11.36 20.82
N GLU A 431 4.61 -10.21 20.33
CA GLU A 431 5.24 -10.12 19.01
C GLU A 431 6.48 -11.01 18.92
N PHE A 432 7.43 -10.86 19.85
CA PHE A 432 8.68 -11.64 19.84
C PHE A 432 8.44 -13.13 20.11
N GLU A 433 7.50 -13.49 20.98
CA GLU A 433 7.10 -14.88 21.22
C GLU A 433 6.52 -15.53 19.94
N ARG A 434 5.50 -14.92 19.35
CA ARG A 434 4.78 -15.48 18.19
C ARG A 434 5.61 -15.51 16.92
N ASN A 435 6.53 -14.56 16.74
CA ASN A 435 7.29 -14.39 15.50
C ASN A 435 8.77 -14.81 15.62
N PHE A 436 9.20 -15.41 16.75
CA PHE A 436 10.59 -15.81 17.01
C PHE A 436 11.27 -16.48 15.80
N GLU A 437 10.62 -17.52 15.23
CA GLU A 437 11.18 -18.27 14.09
C GLU A 437 11.33 -17.40 12.84
N ARG A 438 10.35 -16.52 12.56
CA ARG A 438 10.39 -15.56 11.44
C ARG A 438 11.51 -14.55 11.63
N PHE A 439 11.74 -14.08 12.85
CA PHE A 439 12.79 -13.11 13.16
C PHE A 439 14.18 -13.75 13.11
N VAL A 440 14.34 -14.99 13.57
CA VAL A 440 15.56 -15.80 13.38
C VAL A 440 15.86 -16.01 11.89
N PHE A 441 14.84 -16.33 11.09
CA PHE A 441 14.96 -16.49 9.64
C PHE A 441 15.36 -15.20 8.91
N LEU A 442 14.70 -14.08 9.22
CA LEU A 442 15.07 -12.78 8.66
C LEU A 442 16.49 -12.37 9.08
N LYS A 443 16.88 -12.60 10.34
CA LYS A 443 18.24 -12.33 10.81
C LYS A 443 19.30 -13.16 10.08
N TRP A 444 19.01 -14.43 9.75
CA TRP A 444 19.84 -15.22 8.83
C TRP A 444 19.91 -14.57 7.45
N GLY A 445 18.78 -14.14 6.87
CA GLY A 445 18.75 -13.44 5.58
C GLY A 445 19.67 -12.22 5.53
N ALA A 446 19.62 -11.38 6.57
CA ALA A 446 20.51 -10.20 6.72
C ALA A 446 22.01 -10.53 6.85
N GLN A 447 22.35 -11.77 7.23
CA GLN A 447 23.73 -12.23 7.37
C GLN A 447 24.22 -13.03 6.15
N ALA A 448 23.29 -13.64 5.40
CA ALA A 448 23.59 -14.54 4.29
C ALA A 448 23.41 -13.89 2.91
N LEU A 449 22.66 -12.78 2.79
CA LEU A 449 22.40 -12.07 1.53
C LEU A 449 23.14 -10.73 1.50
N GLU A 450 23.89 -10.49 0.42
CA GLU A 450 24.54 -9.21 0.17
C GLU A 450 23.51 -8.10 -0.14
N ASN A 451 23.87 -6.84 0.13
CA ASN A 451 23.03 -5.65 -0.09
C ASN A 451 21.67 -5.64 0.65
N MET A 452 21.38 -6.61 1.53
CA MET A 452 20.14 -6.70 2.28
C MET A 452 20.27 -6.09 3.68
N LEU A 453 19.58 -4.97 3.92
CA LEU A 453 19.48 -4.34 5.24
C LEU A 453 18.17 -4.77 5.91
N ILE A 454 18.21 -5.09 7.20
CA ILE A 454 17.00 -5.32 8.00
C ILE A 454 16.90 -4.33 9.15
N VAL A 455 15.80 -3.57 9.17
CA VAL A 455 15.34 -2.76 10.29
C VAL A 455 14.51 -3.66 11.24
N PRO A 456 14.93 -3.81 12.51
CA PRO A 456 14.38 -4.80 13.43
C PRO A 456 13.04 -4.37 14.06
N PRO A 457 12.33 -5.30 14.75
CA PRO A 457 10.97 -5.07 15.25
C PRO A 457 10.90 -3.93 16.27
N GLY A 458 9.83 -3.14 16.20
CA GLY A 458 9.59 -2.01 17.10
C GLY A 458 10.34 -0.72 16.74
N SER A 459 11.01 -0.65 15.58
CA SER A 459 11.71 0.56 15.12
C SER A 459 10.79 1.60 14.46
N GLY A 460 9.70 1.15 13.82
CA GLY A 460 8.77 1.99 13.06
C GLY A 460 8.10 1.25 11.89
N ILE A 461 7.22 1.94 11.18
CA ILE A 461 6.50 1.45 9.98
C ILE A 461 7.34 1.72 8.73
N VAL A 462 7.36 0.77 7.80
CA VAL A 462 8.20 0.74 6.59
C VAL A 462 8.26 2.07 5.84
N HIS A 463 7.13 2.72 5.58
CA HIS A 463 7.09 3.96 4.78
C HIS A 463 7.50 5.21 5.56
N GLN A 464 7.26 5.24 6.88
CA GLN A 464 7.71 6.34 7.73
C GLN A 464 9.23 6.22 7.98
N VAL A 465 9.74 5.01 8.23
CA VAL A 465 11.19 4.73 8.25
C VAL A 465 11.86 5.00 6.89
N ASN A 466 11.16 4.80 5.78
CA ASN A 466 11.64 5.20 4.46
C ASN A 466 11.77 6.72 4.33
N LEU A 467 10.71 7.47 4.64
CA LEU A 467 10.68 8.94 4.57
C LEU A 467 11.66 9.60 5.56
N GLU A 468 11.79 9.07 6.78
CA GLU A 468 12.60 9.65 7.85
C GLU A 468 14.07 9.18 7.81
N TYR A 469 14.39 8.02 7.22
CA TYR A 469 15.76 7.46 7.23
C TYR A 469 16.23 6.83 5.91
N LEU A 470 15.49 5.87 5.32
CA LEU A 470 15.99 5.10 4.16
C LEU A 470 15.94 5.85 2.82
N ALA A 471 15.34 7.04 2.75
CA ALA A 471 15.39 7.89 1.57
C ALA A 471 16.80 8.44 1.33
N ARG A 472 17.32 8.19 0.12
CA ARG A 472 18.61 8.75 -0.34
C ARG A 472 18.39 10.05 -1.13
N VAL A 473 17.24 10.20 -1.80
CA VAL A 473 16.86 11.29 -2.75
C VAL A 473 17.75 11.38 -3.98
N VAL A 474 19.08 11.40 -3.80
CA VAL A 474 20.09 11.18 -4.84
C VAL A 474 21.06 10.12 -4.31
N PHE A 475 21.35 9.12 -5.13
CA PHE A 475 22.42 8.16 -4.88
C PHE A 475 23.76 8.74 -5.33
N SER A 476 24.80 8.51 -4.54
CA SER A 476 26.18 8.56 -4.98
C SER A 476 26.75 7.14 -4.91
N LYS A 477 26.99 6.52 -6.07
CA LYS A 477 27.57 5.17 -6.17
C LYS A 477 28.68 5.18 -7.22
N ASP A 478 29.85 4.66 -6.87
CA ASP A 478 31.03 4.63 -7.75
C ASP A 478 31.38 6.03 -8.32
N SER A 479 31.17 7.06 -7.49
CA SER A 479 31.22 8.50 -7.80
C SER A 479 30.25 9.00 -8.88
N VAL A 480 29.24 8.21 -9.26
CA VAL A 480 28.14 8.60 -10.15
C VAL A 480 26.91 9.02 -9.35
N LEU A 481 26.35 10.18 -9.68
CA LEU A 481 25.13 10.74 -9.10
C LEU A 481 23.91 10.43 -9.99
N PHE A 482 22.83 9.94 -9.36
CA PHE A 482 21.54 9.64 -10.01
C PHE A 482 20.37 9.66 -9.00
N PRO A 483 19.10 9.80 -9.43
CA PRO A 483 17.97 9.96 -8.51
C PRO A 483 17.68 8.67 -7.70
N ASP A 484 17.28 8.82 -6.44
CA ASP A 484 16.66 7.72 -5.69
C ASP A 484 15.35 7.33 -6.37
N SER A 485 15.14 6.02 -6.44
CA SER A 485 13.96 5.40 -7.03
C SER A 485 13.83 3.98 -6.52
N LEU A 486 12.61 3.52 -6.31
CA LEU A 486 12.37 2.18 -5.76
C LEU A 486 11.08 1.54 -6.23
N VAL A 487 11.05 0.22 -6.15
CA VAL A 487 9.78 -0.51 -6.05
C VAL A 487 9.70 -1.20 -4.68
N GLY A 488 8.50 -1.34 -4.15
CA GLY A 488 8.30 -1.88 -2.82
C GLY A 488 7.23 -2.97 -2.77
N THR A 489 7.39 -3.93 -1.86
CA THR A 489 6.43 -5.02 -1.67
C THR A 489 5.27 -4.64 -0.73
N ASP A 490 4.89 -3.36 -0.73
CA ASP A 490 3.62 -2.84 -0.20
C ASP A 490 3.06 -1.78 -1.15
N SER A 491 1.74 -1.66 -1.23
CA SER A 491 1.09 -0.73 -2.17
C SER A 491 1.41 0.74 -1.90
N HIS A 492 1.61 1.14 -0.64
CA HIS A 492 1.75 2.54 -0.25
C HIS A 492 3.21 3.02 -0.26
N THR A 493 4.12 2.28 -0.91
CA THR A 493 5.49 2.74 -1.21
C THR A 493 5.49 4.08 -1.94
N THR A 494 4.41 4.40 -2.66
CA THR A 494 4.12 5.72 -3.25
C THR A 494 4.18 6.88 -2.26
N MET A 495 4.05 6.66 -0.95
CA MET A 495 4.25 7.69 0.09
C MET A 495 5.59 8.45 -0.07
N ILE A 496 6.62 7.77 -0.57
CA ILE A 496 7.94 8.36 -0.82
C ILE A 496 7.95 9.38 -1.97
N ASN A 497 6.92 9.38 -2.83
CA ASN A 497 6.79 10.34 -3.93
C ASN A 497 6.54 11.77 -3.44
N GLY A 498 6.12 11.95 -2.17
CA GLY A 498 6.04 13.25 -1.51
C GLY A 498 7.40 13.90 -1.22
N LEU A 499 8.48 13.12 -1.29
CA LEU A 499 9.90 13.52 -1.17
C LEU A 499 10.59 13.64 -2.55
N GLY A 500 9.84 13.57 -3.65
CA GLY A 500 10.40 13.62 -5.01
C GLY A 500 11.15 12.35 -5.44
N VAL A 501 10.93 11.22 -4.75
CA VAL A 501 11.48 9.91 -5.10
C VAL A 501 10.44 9.10 -5.88
N VAL A 502 10.73 8.73 -7.13
CA VAL A 502 9.80 7.92 -7.94
C VAL A 502 9.80 6.47 -7.44
N GLY A 503 8.63 5.96 -7.08
CA GLY A 503 8.49 4.57 -6.66
C GLY A 503 7.08 4.15 -6.27
N TRP A 504 6.79 2.86 -6.39
CA TRP A 504 5.44 2.32 -6.28
C TRP A 504 5.41 0.88 -5.75
N GLY A 505 4.20 0.39 -5.45
CA GLY A 505 3.96 -0.98 -4.99
C GLY A 505 3.99 -2.02 -6.10
N VAL A 506 4.74 -3.10 -5.89
CA VAL A 506 4.92 -4.23 -6.80
C VAL A 506 4.68 -5.56 -6.08
N GLY A 507 4.53 -6.65 -6.86
CA GLY A 507 4.49 -8.01 -6.30
C GLY A 507 5.81 -8.40 -5.64
N GLY A 508 5.77 -9.35 -4.69
CA GLY A 508 7.00 -9.96 -4.13
C GLY A 508 7.92 -10.48 -5.24
N ILE A 509 7.35 -11.24 -6.17
CA ILE A 509 8.01 -11.81 -7.35
C ILE A 509 8.65 -10.74 -8.25
N GLU A 510 7.96 -9.62 -8.45
CA GLU A 510 8.41 -8.48 -9.27
C GLU A 510 9.60 -7.77 -8.58
N ALA A 511 9.55 -7.60 -7.25
CA ALA A 511 10.66 -7.10 -6.44
C ALA A 511 11.85 -8.08 -6.35
N GLU A 512 11.60 -9.38 -6.23
CA GLU A 512 12.61 -10.45 -6.24
C GLU A 512 13.41 -10.43 -7.55
N ALA A 513 12.72 -10.26 -8.68
CA ALA A 513 13.35 -10.13 -9.99
C ALA A 513 14.16 -8.82 -10.15
N VAL A 514 13.66 -7.69 -9.63
CA VAL A 514 14.40 -6.42 -9.59
C VAL A 514 15.65 -6.53 -8.72
N MET A 515 15.56 -7.16 -7.55
CA MET A 515 16.73 -7.46 -6.70
C MET A 515 17.76 -8.32 -7.45
N LEU A 516 17.34 -9.21 -8.34
CA LEU A 516 18.23 -10.02 -9.20
C LEU A 516 18.59 -9.33 -10.54
N GLY A 517 18.27 -8.04 -10.70
CA GLY A 517 18.73 -7.21 -11.83
C GLY A 517 17.86 -7.24 -13.09
N GLN A 518 16.59 -7.64 -12.98
CA GLN A 518 15.59 -7.41 -14.01
C GLN A 518 15.08 -5.96 -13.99
N ALA A 519 14.75 -5.43 -15.17
CA ALA A 519 13.95 -4.22 -15.27
C ALA A 519 12.47 -4.54 -15.02
N VAL A 520 11.74 -3.61 -14.40
CA VAL A 520 10.27 -3.63 -14.42
C VAL A 520 9.81 -3.25 -15.82
N SER A 521 8.90 -4.02 -16.44
CA SER A 521 8.21 -3.58 -17.66
C SER A 521 6.97 -2.77 -17.28
N MET A 522 6.77 -1.63 -17.94
CA MET A 522 5.56 -0.83 -17.80
C MET A 522 5.20 -0.16 -19.12
N VAL A 523 3.90 0.01 -19.38
CA VAL A 523 3.44 0.95 -20.41
C VAL A 523 3.82 2.36 -19.97
N LEU A 524 4.40 3.13 -20.88
CA LEU A 524 4.80 4.52 -20.67
C LEU A 524 3.56 5.35 -20.28
N PRO A 525 3.49 5.87 -19.03
CA PRO A 525 2.21 6.27 -18.46
C PRO A 525 1.84 7.70 -18.87
N PRO A 526 0.55 7.99 -19.13
CA PRO A 526 0.04 9.35 -19.08
C PRO A 526 0.26 9.95 -17.69
N VAL A 527 0.52 11.25 -17.61
CA VAL A 527 0.76 12.01 -16.38
C VAL A 527 -0.31 13.09 -16.24
N VAL A 528 -1.14 12.95 -15.22
CA VAL A 528 -2.17 13.92 -14.84
C VAL A 528 -1.52 15.04 -14.02
N GLY A 529 -1.52 16.26 -14.56
CA GLY A 529 -1.06 17.44 -13.82
C GLY A 529 -2.13 17.87 -12.82
N TYR A 530 -1.89 17.70 -11.52
CA TYR A 530 -2.83 18.10 -10.47
C TYR A 530 -2.42 19.44 -9.85
N ARG A 531 -3.08 20.51 -10.29
CA ARG A 531 -2.76 21.90 -9.94
C ARG A 531 -3.42 22.30 -8.62
N ILE A 532 -2.61 22.65 -7.62
CA ILE A 532 -3.09 23.10 -6.30
C ILE A 532 -3.01 24.63 -6.20
N THR A 533 -4.10 25.27 -5.78
CA THR A 533 -4.21 26.74 -5.57
C THR A 533 -4.79 27.08 -4.21
N GLY A 534 -4.86 28.39 -3.90
CA GLY A 534 -5.53 28.91 -2.72
C GLY A 534 -4.85 28.58 -1.40
N THR A 535 -5.63 28.62 -0.31
CA THR A 535 -5.13 28.47 1.07
C THR A 535 -5.99 27.54 1.88
N LEU A 536 -5.38 26.54 2.52
CA LEU A 536 -6.11 25.54 3.30
C LEU A 536 -6.75 26.15 4.56
N SER A 537 -8.06 25.94 4.69
CA SER A 537 -8.90 26.41 5.79
C SER A 537 -8.29 26.14 7.18
N PRO A 538 -8.40 27.07 8.17
CA PRO A 538 -7.84 26.88 9.52
C PRO A 538 -8.37 25.66 10.29
N LEU A 539 -9.51 25.10 9.90
CA LEU A 539 -10.11 23.90 10.50
C LEU A 539 -9.77 22.60 9.76
N ALA A 540 -9.29 22.69 8.52
CA ALA A 540 -9.01 21.52 7.69
C ALA A 540 -7.59 20.99 7.91
N THR A 541 -7.46 19.68 7.91
CA THR A 541 -6.20 18.94 8.13
C THR A 541 -5.63 18.39 6.83
N SER A 542 -4.39 17.91 6.86
CA SER A 542 -3.78 17.19 5.73
C SER A 542 -4.55 15.91 5.35
N THR A 543 -5.22 15.28 6.32
CA THR A 543 -6.12 14.15 6.07
C THR A 543 -7.33 14.59 5.22
N ASP A 544 -7.90 15.78 5.48
CA ASP A 544 -9.04 16.30 4.73
C ASP A 544 -8.67 16.66 3.28
N VAL A 545 -7.44 17.16 3.08
CA VAL A 545 -6.86 17.38 1.74
C VAL A 545 -6.74 16.05 0.99
N VAL A 546 -6.10 15.02 1.56
CA VAL A 546 -5.94 13.73 0.84
C VAL A 546 -7.27 13.01 0.61
N LEU A 547 -8.24 13.05 1.52
CA LEU A 547 -9.56 12.45 1.28
C LEU A 547 -10.31 13.19 0.17
N THR A 548 -10.13 14.51 0.05
CA THR A 548 -10.69 15.32 -1.04
C THR A 548 -10.03 14.98 -2.39
N ILE A 549 -8.70 14.93 -2.42
CA ILE A 549 -7.91 14.54 -3.61
C ILE A 549 -8.24 13.09 -4.03
N THR A 550 -8.37 12.16 -3.07
CA THR A 550 -8.69 10.75 -3.32
C THR A 550 -10.06 10.58 -3.96
N LYS A 551 -11.08 11.31 -3.47
CA LYS A 551 -12.41 11.35 -4.11
C LYS A 551 -12.28 11.88 -5.54
N HIS A 552 -11.62 13.02 -5.73
CA HIS A 552 -11.54 13.72 -7.00
C HIS A 552 -10.79 12.92 -8.07
N LEU A 553 -9.59 12.43 -7.77
CA LEU A 553 -8.79 11.61 -8.69
C LEU A 553 -9.47 10.28 -9.03
N ARG A 554 -10.26 9.70 -8.11
CA ARG A 554 -11.08 8.52 -8.42
C ARG A 554 -12.25 8.82 -9.37
N GLN A 555 -12.78 10.05 -9.35
CA GLN A 555 -13.80 10.51 -10.32
C GLN A 555 -13.18 10.86 -11.69
N VAL A 556 -11.96 11.39 -11.72
CA VAL A 556 -11.18 11.65 -12.96
C VAL A 556 -10.79 10.35 -13.69
N GLY A 557 -10.54 9.27 -12.94
CA GLY A 557 -10.15 7.99 -13.54
C GLY A 557 -8.66 7.96 -13.90
N VAL A 558 -7.81 7.92 -12.87
CA VAL A 558 -6.34 7.93 -13.01
C VAL A 558 -5.69 6.54 -12.96
N VAL A 559 -6.46 5.47 -13.17
CA VAL A 559 -5.95 4.09 -13.14
C VAL A 559 -4.93 3.86 -14.24
N GLY A 560 -3.75 3.35 -13.88
CA GLY A 560 -2.62 3.13 -14.80
C GLY A 560 -1.86 4.40 -15.21
N LYS A 561 -2.34 5.59 -14.81
CA LYS A 561 -1.65 6.87 -15.02
C LYS A 561 -0.69 7.17 -13.86
N PHE A 562 0.20 8.12 -14.08
CA PHE A 562 0.86 8.89 -13.01
C PHE A 562 0.03 10.14 -12.70
N VAL A 563 0.16 10.66 -11.48
CA VAL A 563 -0.31 11.99 -11.09
C VAL A 563 0.91 12.79 -10.64
N GLU A 564 1.07 14.01 -11.12
CA GLU A 564 2.17 14.91 -10.72
C GLU A 564 1.58 16.24 -10.22
N PHE A 565 1.91 16.60 -8.98
CA PHE A 565 1.32 17.73 -8.28
C PHE A 565 2.13 19.01 -8.53
N TYR A 566 1.44 20.11 -8.84
CA TYR A 566 2.09 21.38 -9.21
C TYR A 566 1.25 22.61 -8.84
N GLY A 567 1.78 23.81 -9.13
CA GLY A 567 1.12 25.09 -8.87
C GLY A 567 1.39 25.66 -7.47
N PRO A 568 1.01 26.93 -7.24
CA PRO A 568 1.48 27.73 -6.11
C PRO A 568 1.01 27.21 -4.74
N GLY A 569 -0.14 26.51 -4.67
CA GLY A 569 -0.63 25.91 -3.43
C GLY A 569 0.27 24.81 -2.87
N VAL A 570 1.16 24.21 -3.67
CA VAL A 570 2.12 23.19 -3.22
C VAL A 570 3.15 23.74 -2.24
N GLN A 571 3.42 25.07 -2.24
CA GLN A 571 4.26 25.70 -1.20
C GLN A 571 3.58 25.79 0.17
N GLN A 572 2.26 25.62 0.27
CA GLN A 572 1.56 25.60 1.56
C GLN A 572 1.48 24.20 2.20
N LEU A 573 1.90 23.17 1.47
CA LEU A 573 1.91 21.78 1.91
C LEU A 573 3.29 21.45 2.44
N SER A 574 3.35 21.10 3.74
CA SER A 574 4.56 20.53 4.34
C SER A 574 4.94 19.22 3.64
N LEU A 575 6.18 18.75 3.82
CA LEU A 575 6.54 17.47 3.22
C LEU A 575 5.70 16.30 3.76
N ALA A 576 5.27 16.38 5.02
CA ALA A 576 4.39 15.38 5.58
C ALA A 576 3.00 15.41 4.95
N ASP A 577 2.48 16.58 4.56
CA ASP A 577 1.21 16.69 3.83
C ASP A 577 1.32 16.08 2.44
N ARG A 578 2.44 16.33 1.75
CA ARG A 578 2.76 15.72 0.45
C ARG A 578 2.86 14.19 0.56
N ALA A 579 3.59 13.69 1.55
CA ALA A 579 3.71 12.25 1.82
C ALA A 579 2.35 11.61 2.18
N THR A 580 1.50 12.32 2.95
CA THR A 580 0.12 11.91 3.26
C THR A 580 -0.71 11.76 1.97
N ILE A 581 -0.59 12.72 1.05
CA ILE A 581 -1.27 12.69 -0.26
C ILE A 581 -0.76 11.52 -1.12
N SER A 582 0.56 11.38 -1.28
CA SER A 582 1.17 10.31 -2.08
C SER A 582 0.97 8.91 -1.49
N ASN A 583 0.76 8.78 -0.16
CA ASN A 583 0.47 7.50 0.49
C ASN A 583 -0.83 6.86 -0.04
N MET A 584 -1.87 7.66 -0.30
CA MET A 584 -3.17 7.19 -0.78
C MET A 584 -3.26 7.02 -2.31
N CYS A 585 -2.12 7.00 -3.00
CA CYS A 585 -2.06 6.78 -4.46
C CYS A 585 -2.76 5.50 -4.93
N PRO A 586 -2.64 4.34 -4.24
CA PRO A 586 -3.39 3.14 -4.59
C PRO A 586 -4.92 3.29 -4.42
N GLU A 587 -5.38 4.18 -3.55
CA GLU A 587 -6.79 4.36 -3.19
C GLU A 587 -7.56 5.23 -4.19
N TYR A 588 -6.89 6.20 -4.83
CA TYR A 588 -7.39 6.80 -6.07
C TYR A 588 -7.08 5.93 -7.30
N GLY A 589 -5.96 5.22 -7.30
CA GLY A 589 -5.64 4.12 -8.24
C GLY A 589 -4.55 4.45 -9.26
N ALA A 590 -3.83 5.57 -9.11
CA ALA A 590 -2.67 5.87 -9.94
C ALA A 590 -1.46 5.03 -9.51
N THR A 591 -0.48 4.90 -10.41
CA THR A 591 0.75 4.15 -10.14
C THR A 591 1.72 4.95 -9.26
N VAL A 592 1.77 6.28 -9.45
CA VAL A 592 2.67 7.23 -8.76
C VAL A 592 1.93 8.54 -8.50
N GLY A 593 2.17 9.17 -7.35
CA GLY A 593 1.60 10.46 -6.95
C GLY A 593 2.69 11.47 -6.59
N PHE A 594 3.31 12.09 -7.59
CA PHE A 594 4.63 12.73 -7.50
C PHE A 594 4.60 14.20 -7.08
N PHE A 595 5.44 14.57 -6.12
CA PHE A 595 5.81 15.95 -5.80
C PHE A 595 7.30 16.16 -6.11
N PRO A 596 7.67 16.90 -7.17
CA PRO A 596 9.06 17.20 -7.50
C PRO A 596 9.84 17.85 -6.35
N VAL A 597 11.16 17.64 -6.31
CA VAL A 597 12.05 18.16 -5.25
C VAL A 597 12.15 19.69 -5.31
N ASP A 598 11.91 20.35 -4.16
CA ASP A 598 11.95 21.81 -3.99
C ASP A 598 12.65 22.21 -2.68
N ASP A 599 12.65 23.52 -2.37
CA ASP A 599 13.16 24.06 -1.10
C ASP A 599 12.49 23.45 0.15
N THR A 600 11.23 23.03 0.05
CA THR A 600 10.49 22.37 1.14
C THR A 600 11.07 20.99 1.41
N THR A 601 11.42 20.25 0.35
CA THR A 601 12.14 18.98 0.43
C THR A 601 13.51 19.18 1.08
N ILE A 602 14.29 20.17 0.64
CA ILE A 602 15.61 20.48 1.22
C ILE A 602 15.50 20.85 2.72
N LYS A 603 14.49 21.64 3.12
CA LYS A 603 14.23 21.97 4.54
C LYS A 603 13.92 20.73 5.37
N TYR A 604 13.12 19.78 4.84
CA TYR A 604 12.84 18.52 5.54
C TYR A 604 14.08 17.63 5.67
N LEU A 605 14.97 17.59 4.68
CA LEU A 605 16.22 16.83 4.79
C LEU A 605 17.11 17.37 5.94
N ARG A 606 17.15 18.69 6.13
CA ARG A 606 17.79 19.32 7.31
C ARG A 606 17.07 18.96 8.62
N GLN A 607 15.74 19.07 8.64
CA GLN A 607 14.92 18.74 9.82
C GLN A 607 15.07 17.27 10.25
N SER A 608 15.17 16.35 9.29
CA SER A 608 15.34 14.90 9.50
C SER A 608 16.81 14.48 9.67
N ASN A 609 17.69 15.42 10.03
CA ASN A 609 19.11 15.22 10.33
C ASN A 609 19.87 14.45 9.22
N ARG A 610 19.66 14.82 7.95
CA ARG A 610 20.59 14.45 6.87
C ARG A 610 21.87 15.28 6.97
N ASP A 611 22.93 14.75 6.41
CA ASP A 611 24.23 15.41 6.36
C ASP A 611 24.23 16.58 5.36
N GLU A 612 24.78 17.74 5.73
CA GLU A 612 24.74 18.95 4.89
C GLU A 612 25.58 18.83 3.61
N ARG A 613 26.63 17.98 3.57
CA ARG A 613 27.31 17.66 2.31
C ARG A 613 26.40 16.83 1.42
N GLN A 614 25.73 15.80 1.95
CA GLN A 614 24.73 15.03 1.17
C GLN A 614 23.59 15.94 0.67
N ILE A 615 23.09 16.88 1.49
CA ILE A 615 22.04 17.82 1.08
C ILE A 615 22.54 18.73 -0.06
N LYS A 616 23.78 19.21 0.01
CA LYS A 616 24.39 19.99 -1.09
C LYS A 616 24.57 19.15 -2.36
N GLU A 617 24.99 17.89 -2.23
CA GLU A 617 25.11 16.95 -3.36
C GLU A 617 23.75 16.74 -4.05
N ILE A 618 22.69 16.56 -3.27
CA ILE A 618 21.30 16.48 -3.76
C ILE A 618 20.90 17.78 -4.48
N GLU A 619 21.12 18.93 -3.85
CA GLU A 619 20.66 20.23 -4.36
C GLU A 619 21.36 20.64 -5.66
N GLU A 620 22.69 20.51 -5.74
CA GLU A 620 23.45 20.88 -6.95
C GLU A 620 23.23 19.90 -8.11
N TYR A 621 23.14 18.59 -7.85
CA TYR A 621 22.84 17.59 -8.88
C TYR A 621 21.46 17.82 -9.51
N LEU A 622 20.42 17.99 -8.68
CA LEU A 622 19.06 18.17 -9.18
C LEU A 622 18.89 19.51 -9.92
N LYS A 623 19.65 20.55 -9.56
CA LYS A 623 19.73 21.79 -10.37
C LYS A 623 20.42 21.55 -11.71
N ALA A 624 21.58 20.90 -11.72
CA ALA A 624 22.35 20.63 -12.94
C ALA A 624 21.53 19.82 -13.97
N VAL A 625 20.84 18.76 -13.53
CA VAL A 625 20.05 17.88 -14.42
C VAL A 625 18.60 18.35 -14.64
N LYS A 626 18.22 19.56 -14.19
CA LYS A 626 16.84 20.13 -14.26
C LYS A 626 15.75 19.24 -13.63
N MET A 627 16.02 18.62 -12.48
CA MET A 627 15.04 17.89 -11.66
C MET A 627 14.69 18.59 -10.33
N PHE A 628 15.28 19.74 -10.03
CA PHE A 628 14.81 20.67 -9.00
C PHE A 628 13.67 21.55 -9.52
N ARG A 629 12.64 21.83 -8.70
CA ARG A 629 11.40 22.53 -9.11
C ARG A 629 11.13 23.76 -8.24
N ASN A 630 10.79 24.88 -8.87
CA ASN A 630 10.19 26.03 -8.20
C ASN A 630 8.68 26.13 -8.52
N PHE A 631 7.81 25.66 -7.61
CA PHE A 631 6.36 25.64 -7.79
C PHE A 631 5.68 27.02 -7.97
N MET A 632 6.39 28.13 -7.72
CA MET A 632 5.91 29.49 -8.01
C MET A 632 6.28 29.98 -9.42
N ASP A 633 7.24 29.32 -10.07
CA ASP A 633 7.67 29.60 -11.43
C ASP A 633 6.92 28.70 -12.42
N ALA A 634 5.91 29.27 -13.07
CA ALA A 634 5.09 28.60 -14.08
C ALA A 634 5.83 28.39 -15.41
N SER A 635 7.01 28.99 -15.64
CA SER A 635 7.78 28.74 -16.88
C SER A 635 8.43 27.35 -16.91
N GLN A 636 8.52 26.70 -15.75
CA GLN A 636 8.95 25.30 -15.56
C GLN A 636 7.78 24.38 -15.16
N ASP A 637 6.53 24.76 -15.43
CA ASP A 637 5.40 23.82 -15.42
C ASP A 637 5.53 22.85 -16.61
N PRO A 638 5.52 21.52 -16.41
CA PRO A 638 5.60 20.55 -17.50
C PRO A 638 4.39 20.53 -18.43
N SER A 639 4.57 19.92 -19.60
CA SER A 639 3.46 19.51 -20.47
C SER A 639 2.84 18.23 -19.91
N PHE A 640 1.61 18.32 -19.39
CA PHE A 640 0.85 17.18 -18.86
C PHE A 640 -0.12 16.60 -19.90
N SER A 641 -0.54 15.35 -19.72
CA SER A 641 -1.51 14.67 -20.60
C SER A 641 -2.91 15.29 -20.50
N GLU A 642 -3.26 15.65 -19.27
CA GLU A 642 -4.49 16.33 -18.87
C GLU A 642 -4.20 17.12 -17.58
N THR A 643 -5.00 18.15 -17.30
CA THR A 643 -4.85 18.99 -16.12
C THR A 643 -6.14 19.00 -15.29
N VAL A 644 -5.97 18.82 -13.99
CA VAL A 644 -7.04 18.84 -12.99
C VAL A 644 -6.64 19.83 -11.90
N SER A 645 -7.58 20.56 -11.30
CA SER A 645 -7.28 21.56 -10.27
C SER A 645 -8.04 21.34 -8.97
N LEU A 646 -7.44 21.76 -7.86
CA LEU A 646 -8.08 21.89 -6.54
C LEU A 646 -7.65 23.21 -5.90
N ASP A 647 -8.63 24.00 -5.46
CA ASP A 647 -8.35 25.07 -4.52
C ASP A 647 -8.42 24.54 -3.08
N LEU A 648 -7.41 24.88 -2.26
CA LEU A 648 -7.35 24.45 -0.87
C LEU A 648 -8.43 25.11 0.01
N GLY A 649 -9.07 26.19 -0.46
CA GLY A 649 -10.22 26.81 0.20
C GLY A 649 -11.48 25.94 0.19
N ASP A 650 -11.65 25.07 -0.80
CA ASP A 650 -12.81 24.16 -0.94
C ASP A 650 -12.72 22.92 -0.03
N VAL A 651 -11.59 22.74 0.67
CA VAL A 651 -11.35 21.59 1.55
C VAL A 651 -12.00 21.81 2.92
N VAL A 652 -13.02 21.02 3.21
CA VAL A 652 -13.74 21.01 4.50
C VAL A 652 -13.47 19.72 5.29
N PRO A 653 -13.51 19.75 6.65
CA PRO A 653 -13.34 18.57 7.50
C PRO A 653 -14.21 17.38 7.08
N SER A 654 -13.60 16.20 6.98
CA SER A 654 -14.16 15.03 6.29
C SER A 654 -13.74 13.70 6.91
N LEU A 655 -14.53 12.68 6.60
CA LEU A 655 -14.17 11.28 6.76
C LEU A 655 -14.40 10.54 5.44
N SER A 656 -13.93 9.31 5.32
CA SER A 656 -14.30 8.39 4.24
C SER A 656 -14.80 7.07 4.79
N GLY A 657 -15.97 6.62 4.33
CA GLY A 657 -16.61 5.40 4.81
C GLY A 657 -18.07 5.25 4.37
N PRO A 658 -18.77 4.19 4.82
CA PRO A 658 -18.34 3.25 5.84
C PRO A 658 -17.54 2.04 5.32
N LYS A 659 -17.30 1.92 4.01
CA LYS A 659 -16.67 0.71 3.40
C LYS A 659 -15.62 0.94 2.30
N ARG A 660 -15.36 2.18 1.83
CA ARG A 660 -14.29 2.46 0.84
C ARG A 660 -13.56 3.78 1.13
N PRO A 661 -12.30 3.97 0.68
CA PRO A 661 -11.51 5.18 0.98
C PRO A 661 -11.92 6.43 0.19
N HIS A 662 -12.53 6.25 -0.98
CA HIS A 662 -13.06 7.35 -1.80
C HIS A 662 -14.52 7.72 -1.48
N ASP A 663 -15.18 7.02 -0.54
CA ASP A 663 -16.53 7.34 -0.07
C ASP A 663 -16.52 8.53 0.92
N ARG A 664 -15.92 9.65 0.50
CA ARG A 664 -15.76 10.86 1.31
C ARG A 664 -17.10 11.51 1.65
N VAL A 665 -17.29 11.77 2.93
CA VAL A 665 -18.42 12.45 3.58
C VAL A 665 -17.89 13.59 4.45
N SER A 666 -18.53 14.76 4.38
CA SER A 666 -18.24 15.93 5.23
C SER A 666 -18.63 15.66 6.69
N VAL A 667 -17.87 16.21 7.64
CA VAL A 667 -18.19 16.07 9.08
C VAL A 667 -19.62 16.54 9.38
N ALA A 668 -20.03 17.70 8.84
CA ALA A 668 -21.38 18.25 8.91
C ALA A 668 -22.45 17.48 8.07
N SER A 669 -22.20 16.22 7.71
CA SER A 669 -23.14 15.35 6.99
C SER A 669 -22.99 13.87 7.37
N MET A 670 -22.15 13.56 8.38
CA MET A 670 -21.83 12.20 8.82
C MET A 670 -23.05 11.48 9.41
N LYS A 671 -23.86 12.21 10.16
CA LYS A 671 -25.07 11.71 10.82
C LYS A 671 -26.12 11.28 9.80
N GLU A 672 -26.37 12.12 8.80
CA GLU A 672 -27.32 11.88 7.71
C GLU A 672 -26.84 10.73 6.81
N ASP A 673 -25.56 10.74 6.41
CA ASP A 673 -24.97 9.67 5.60
C ASP A 673 -25.03 8.31 6.30
N PHE A 674 -24.70 8.26 7.60
CA PHE A 674 -24.77 7.01 8.36
C PHE A 674 -26.21 6.51 8.55
N ILE A 675 -27.15 7.38 8.92
CA ILE A 675 -28.57 7.01 9.08
C ILE A 675 -29.15 6.51 7.75
N GLN A 676 -28.80 7.13 6.63
CA GLN A 676 -29.17 6.64 5.29
C GLN A 676 -28.51 5.28 5.00
N CYS A 677 -27.23 5.10 5.31
CA CYS A 677 -26.51 3.84 5.12
C CYS A 677 -27.16 2.66 5.86
N LEU A 678 -27.78 2.86 7.03
CA LEU A 678 -28.46 1.77 7.74
C LEU A 678 -29.61 1.15 6.92
N ASN A 679 -30.47 1.99 6.33
CA ASN A 679 -31.66 1.57 5.56
C ASN A 679 -31.31 1.19 4.11
N ASN A 680 -30.39 1.92 3.47
CA ASN A 680 -29.98 1.70 2.08
C ASN A 680 -29.65 0.23 1.78
N LYS A 681 -30.07 -0.25 0.59
CA LYS A 681 -29.83 -1.62 0.11
C LYS A 681 -28.37 -2.04 0.28
N VAL A 682 -28.15 -3.28 0.74
CA VAL A 682 -26.83 -3.85 1.06
C VAL A 682 -25.81 -3.55 -0.06
N GLY A 683 -24.74 -2.85 0.30
CA GLY A 683 -23.72 -2.38 -0.64
C GLY A 683 -22.61 -1.60 0.08
N PHE A 684 -21.94 -0.70 -0.64
CA PHE A 684 -20.88 0.14 -0.06
C PHE A 684 -21.41 1.21 0.91
N LYS A 685 -22.54 1.83 0.57
CA LYS A 685 -23.29 2.84 1.34
C LYS A 685 -24.63 2.29 1.84
N GLY A 686 -24.66 1.02 2.27
CA GLY A 686 -25.90 0.32 2.60
C GLY A 686 -25.74 -0.95 3.45
N TYR A 687 -26.61 -1.10 4.45
CA TYR A 687 -26.72 -2.26 5.33
C TYR A 687 -28.06 -3.01 5.22
N GLY A 688 -29.08 -2.42 4.60
CA GLY A 688 -30.37 -3.05 4.32
C GLY A 688 -31.22 -3.36 5.56
N LEU A 689 -31.05 -2.62 6.66
CA LEU A 689 -31.81 -2.82 7.89
C LEU A 689 -33.24 -2.28 7.75
N PRO A 690 -34.26 -3.01 8.24
CA PRO A 690 -35.64 -2.54 8.21
C PRO A 690 -35.86 -1.41 9.24
N SER A 691 -36.86 -0.57 8.99
CA SER A 691 -37.03 0.72 9.69
C SER A 691 -37.29 0.60 11.20
N ASP A 692 -37.83 -0.53 11.66
CA ASP A 692 -38.04 -0.87 13.07
C ASP A 692 -36.73 -1.15 13.84
N GLN A 693 -35.66 -1.54 13.15
CA GLN A 693 -34.38 -1.89 13.77
C GLN A 693 -33.39 -0.72 13.84
N LEU A 694 -33.63 0.37 13.10
CA LEU A 694 -32.70 1.52 13.00
C LEU A 694 -32.38 2.17 14.36
N VAL A 695 -33.34 2.16 15.30
CA VAL A 695 -33.22 2.75 16.63
C VAL A 695 -32.80 1.75 17.73
N LYS A 696 -32.34 0.55 17.34
CA LYS A 696 -32.03 -0.53 18.29
C LYS A 696 -30.86 -0.17 19.21
N THR A 697 -31.12 -0.28 20.52
CA THR A 697 -30.16 -0.13 21.62
C THR A 697 -30.00 -1.43 22.39
N VAL A 698 -28.80 -1.73 22.87
CA VAL A 698 -28.48 -2.97 23.60
C VAL A 698 -27.64 -2.63 24.85
N PRO A 699 -28.12 -2.91 26.07
CA PRO A 699 -27.32 -2.79 27.29
C PRO A 699 -26.29 -3.92 27.37
N PHE A 700 -25.12 -3.64 27.94
CA PHE A 700 -24.08 -4.61 28.25
C PHE A 700 -23.27 -4.16 29.47
N VAL A 701 -22.69 -5.11 30.20
CA VAL A 701 -21.85 -4.82 31.38
C VAL A 701 -20.37 -4.87 30.97
N TYR A 702 -19.59 -3.88 31.41
CA TYR A 702 -18.14 -3.83 31.22
C TYR A 702 -17.46 -3.23 32.46
N GLU A 703 -16.44 -3.91 33.00
CA GLU A 703 -15.77 -3.56 34.27
C GLU A 703 -16.73 -3.34 35.48
N GLY A 704 -17.92 -3.96 35.45
CA GLY A 704 -18.95 -3.87 36.49
C GLY A 704 -20.00 -2.77 36.29
N GLU A 705 -19.80 -1.86 35.33
CA GLU A 705 -20.72 -0.79 34.98
C GLU A 705 -21.58 -1.15 33.75
N GLU A 706 -22.80 -0.61 33.66
CA GLU A 706 -23.69 -0.81 32.51
C GLU A 706 -23.49 0.28 31.45
N TYR A 707 -23.34 -0.15 30.19
CA TYR A 707 -23.22 0.70 29.01
C TYR A 707 -24.24 0.28 27.95
N THR A 708 -24.48 1.14 26.95
CA THR A 708 -25.43 0.86 25.85
C THR A 708 -24.76 1.01 24.49
N LEU A 709 -24.78 -0.06 23.69
CA LEU A 709 -24.48 0.02 22.26
C LEU A 709 -25.72 0.38 21.44
N ARG A 710 -25.50 1.01 20.28
CA ARG A 710 -26.50 1.29 19.25
C ARG A 710 -25.87 1.13 17.86
N HIS A 711 -26.68 1.16 16.81
CA HIS A 711 -26.16 1.38 15.46
C HIS A 711 -25.40 2.72 15.43
N GLY A 712 -24.12 2.70 15.04
CA GLY A 712 -23.25 3.87 15.04
C GLY A 712 -22.31 4.00 16.25
N SER A 713 -22.45 3.16 17.29
CA SER A 713 -21.50 3.14 18.42
C SER A 713 -20.07 2.88 17.96
N VAL A 714 -19.13 3.72 18.39
CA VAL A 714 -17.70 3.55 18.17
C VAL A 714 -17.17 2.53 19.17
N VAL A 715 -16.55 1.46 18.67
CA VAL A 715 -15.94 0.40 19.50
C VAL A 715 -14.43 0.28 19.30
N ILE A 716 -13.89 0.83 18.20
CA ILE A 716 -12.45 1.00 17.95
C ILE A 716 -12.18 2.45 17.56
N ALA A 717 -11.19 3.08 18.18
CA ALA A 717 -10.70 4.41 17.84
C ALA A 717 -9.16 4.40 17.76
N ALA A 718 -8.60 4.34 16.55
CA ALA A 718 -7.17 4.05 16.36
C ALA A 718 -6.41 5.16 15.63
N ILE A 719 -5.50 5.83 16.33
CA ILE A 719 -4.47 6.68 15.72
C ILE A 719 -3.35 5.74 15.27
N THR A 720 -3.26 5.51 13.96
CA THR A 720 -2.47 4.45 13.32
C THR A 720 -2.09 4.85 11.89
N SER A 721 -1.33 4.00 11.21
CA SER A 721 -0.79 4.17 9.85
C SER A 721 0.25 5.28 9.67
N CYS A 722 1.32 4.93 8.95
CA CYS A 722 2.28 5.86 8.37
C CYS A 722 1.61 7.03 7.60
N THR A 723 0.43 6.82 7.02
CA THR A 723 -0.38 7.85 6.32
C THR A 723 -0.54 9.14 7.13
N ASN A 724 -0.70 9.05 8.46
CA ASN A 724 -0.91 10.20 9.33
C ASN A 724 0.13 10.28 10.48
N THR A 725 0.74 9.17 10.90
CA THR A 725 1.75 9.21 11.99
C THR A 725 3.07 9.84 11.58
N SER A 726 3.35 9.99 10.27
CA SER A 726 4.49 10.74 9.76
C SER A 726 4.21 12.25 9.64
N ASN A 727 3.05 12.72 10.09
CA ASN A 727 2.62 14.11 9.96
C ASN A 727 2.50 14.76 11.34
N PRO A 728 3.54 15.50 11.79
CA PRO A 728 3.54 16.07 13.13
C PRO A 728 2.41 17.07 13.35
N SER A 729 1.97 17.80 12.32
CA SER A 729 0.85 18.73 12.43
C SER A 729 -0.42 18.05 12.94
N VAL A 730 -0.82 16.91 12.35
CA VAL A 730 -2.03 16.19 12.83
C VAL A 730 -1.80 15.40 14.11
N MET A 731 -0.58 14.93 14.39
CA MET A 731 -0.26 14.21 15.62
C MET A 731 -0.20 15.15 16.84
N LEU A 732 0.45 16.31 16.71
CA LEU A 732 0.45 17.37 17.71
C LEU A 732 -0.94 18.00 17.85
N GLY A 733 -1.67 18.20 16.74
CA GLY A 733 -3.06 18.63 16.77
C GLY A 733 -3.97 17.67 17.56
N ALA A 734 -3.81 16.36 17.39
CA ALA A 734 -4.53 15.37 18.20
C ALA A 734 -4.13 15.43 19.68
N GLY A 735 -2.84 15.63 19.99
CA GLY A 735 -2.37 15.83 21.36
C GLY A 735 -2.92 17.10 22.02
N LEU A 736 -3.02 18.20 21.28
CA LEU A 736 -3.59 19.47 21.74
C LEU A 736 -5.12 19.36 21.93
N LEU A 737 -5.83 18.69 21.02
CA LEU A 737 -7.26 18.40 21.20
C LEU A 737 -7.51 17.52 22.43
N ALA A 738 -6.67 16.49 22.65
CA ALA A 738 -6.73 15.66 23.84
C ALA A 738 -6.49 16.46 25.13
N LYS A 739 -5.53 17.40 25.11
CA LYS A 739 -5.29 18.33 26.21
C LYS A 739 -6.54 19.18 26.50
N ASN A 740 -7.05 19.88 25.50
CA ASN A 740 -8.22 20.76 25.64
C ASN A 740 -9.46 19.98 26.14
N ALA A 741 -9.71 18.77 25.61
CA ALA A 741 -10.80 17.92 26.06
C ALA A 741 -10.67 17.49 27.53
N VAL A 742 -9.46 17.10 27.95
CA VAL A 742 -9.18 16.70 29.34
C VAL A 742 -9.23 17.87 30.32
N GLU A 743 -8.82 19.06 29.89
CA GLU A 743 -8.89 20.30 30.69
C GLU A 743 -10.34 20.81 30.82
N ALA A 744 -11.18 20.58 29.80
CA ALA A 744 -12.63 20.76 29.87
C ALA A 744 -13.36 19.69 30.71
N GLY A 745 -12.67 18.60 31.11
CA GLY A 745 -13.22 17.53 31.93
C GLY A 745 -13.80 16.33 31.19
N LEU A 746 -13.72 16.29 29.85
CA LEU A 746 -14.23 15.19 29.05
C LEU A 746 -13.38 13.91 29.19
N CYS A 747 -13.99 12.76 28.93
CA CYS A 747 -13.35 11.45 28.92
C CYS A 747 -13.89 10.56 27.78
N VAL A 748 -13.18 9.48 27.46
CA VAL A 748 -13.62 8.46 26.49
C VAL A 748 -14.09 7.22 27.26
N ALA A 749 -15.30 6.73 26.97
CA ALA A 749 -15.91 5.59 27.68
C ALA A 749 -14.97 4.36 27.74
N PRO A 750 -14.92 3.61 28.86
CA PRO A 750 -13.86 2.63 29.13
C PRO A 750 -13.87 1.43 28.17
N TYR A 751 -15.04 1.05 27.67
CA TYR A 751 -15.22 -0.06 26.72
C TYR A 751 -14.67 0.21 25.31
N ILE A 752 -14.40 1.47 24.93
CA ILE A 752 -13.93 1.83 23.59
C ILE A 752 -12.46 1.48 23.45
N LYS A 753 -12.12 0.66 22.45
CA LYS A 753 -10.74 0.26 22.19
C LYS A 753 -9.95 1.39 21.53
N THR A 754 -9.40 2.28 22.34
CA THR A 754 -8.50 3.36 21.91
C THR A 754 -7.06 2.87 21.76
N SER A 755 -6.35 3.30 20.73
CA SER A 755 -4.94 2.93 20.51
C SER A 755 -4.15 4.00 19.77
N LEU A 756 -2.90 4.24 20.18
CA LEU A 756 -1.91 5.01 19.43
C LEU A 756 -0.78 4.08 18.96
N SER A 757 -0.57 4.01 17.63
CA SER A 757 0.41 3.14 16.97
C SER A 757 1.37 3.97 16.10
N PRO A 758 2.41 4.60 16.66
CA PRO A 758 3.28 5.51 15.90
C PRO A 758 4.16 4.78 14.88
N GLY A 759 4.38 5.40 13.72
CA GLY A 759 5.24 4.83 12.66
C GLY A 759 6.74 5.11 12.81
N SER A 760 7.19 5.87 13.82
CA SER A 760 8.59 5.89 14.27
C SER A 760 8.68 6.32 15.73
N GLY A 761 9.86 6.14 16.35
CA GLY A 761 10.12 6.66 17.69
C GLY A 761 10.10 8.20 17.78
N VAL A 762 10.34 8.91 16.67
CA VAL A 762 10.39 10.39 16.64
C VAL A 762 9.05 10.99 17.07
N VAL A 763 7.95 10.34 16.70
CA VAL A 763 6.59 10.70 17.11
C VAL A 763 6.43 10.71 18.63
N THR A 764 6.91 9.67 19.30
CA THR A 764 6.89 9.58 20.77
C THR A 764 7.73 10.69 21.40
N HIS A 765 8.91 10.97 20.85
CA HIS A 765 9.78 12.04 21.35
C HIS A 765 9.11 13.43 21.26
N TYR A 766 8.50 13.82 20.13
CA TYR A 766 7.84 15.13 20.05
C TYR A 766 6.52 15.20 20.85
N LEU A 767 5.75 14.12 20.97
CA LEU A 767 4.54 14.08 21.80
C LEU A 767 4.85 14.12 23.30
N GLN A 768 5.99 13.59 23.72
CA GLN A 768 6.48 13.71 25.10
C GLN A 768 7.06 15.10 25.35
N HIS A 769 7.89 15.62 24.45
CA HIS A 769 8.57 16.90 24.60
C HIS A 769 7.62 18.12 24.58
N SER A 770 6.53 18.05 23.80
CA SER A 770 5.44 19.03 23.80
C SER A 770 4.44 18.88 24.96
N GLY A 771 4.63 17.87 25.82
CA GLY A 771 3.81 17.66 27.02
C GLY A 771 2.38 17.12 26.78
N VAL A 772 2.03 16.71 25.56
CA VAL A 772 0.67 16.24 25.22
C VAL A 772 0.40 14.77 25.57
N THR A 773 1.46 13.95 25.71
CA THR A 773 1.35 12.50 26.00
C THR A 773 0.50 12.13 27.23
N PRO A 774 0.54 12.84 28.38
CA PRO A 774 -0.32 12.53 29.54
C PRO A 774 -1.82 12.69 29.23
N PHE A 775 -2.19 13.65 28.39
CA PHE A 775 -3.59 13.92 28.03
C PHE A 775 -4.11 12.86 27.06
N LEU A 776 -3.31 12.48 26.05
CA LEU A 776 -3.59 11.32 25.19
C LEU A 776 -3.75 10.03 26.02
N THR A 777 -2.84 9.80 26.98
CA THR A 777 -2.88 8.69 27.94
C THR A 777 -4.17 8.68 28.77
N LYS A 778 -4.62 9.84 29.28
CA LYS A 778 -5.86 9.95 30.08
C LYS A 778 -7.14 9.68 29.26
N LEU A 779 -7.12 9.91 27.95
CA LEU A 779 -8.20 9.46 27.04
C LEU A 779 -8.04 8.00 26.57
N GLY A 780 -6.95 7.34 26.97
CA GLY A 780 -6.63 5.94 26.64
C GLY A 780 -5.85 5.74 25.34
N PHE A 781 -5.40 6.81 24.67
CA PHE A 781 -4.53 6.76 23.50
C PHE A 781 -3.06 6.53 23.92
N ASN A 782 -2.85 5.49 24.73
CA ASN A 782 -1.53 4.96 25.06
C ASN A 782 -0.84 4.45 23.79
N ILE A 783 0.48 4.61 23.74
CA ILE A 783 1.31 3.95 22.73
C ILE A 783 1.20 2.44 22.95
N VAL A 784 0.76 1.70 21.93
CA VAL A 784 0.56 0.24 21.98
C VAL A 784 1.58 -0.56 21.16
N GLY A 785 2.34 0.10 20.29
CA GLY A 785 3.34 -0.53 19.43
C GLY A 785 3.81 0.39 18.30
N TYR A 786 4.98 0.09 17.74
CA TYR A 786 5.54 0.78 16.57
C TYR A 786 5.45 -0.14 15.35
N GLY A 787 4.33 -0.07 14.63
CA GLY A 787 4.02 -0.97 13.52
C GLY A 787 2.60 -0.77 12.98
N CYS A 788 2.26 -1.49 11.90
CA CYS A 788 1.05 -1.26 11.11
C CYS A 788 -0.27 -1.50 11.88
N MET A 789 -0.27 -2.43 12.85
CA MET A 789 -1.34 -2.61 13.84
C MET A 789 -2.77 -2.54 13.23
N THR A 790 -3.66 -1.69 13.76
CA THR A 790 -5.05 -1.57 13.31
C THR A 790 -5.19 -1.26 11.81
N CYS A 791 -4.24 -0.54 11.20
CA CYS A 791 -4.30 -0.23 9.76
C CYS A 791 -4.20 -1.48 8.86
N ILE A 792 -3.51 -2.53 9.32
CA ILE A 792 -3.38 -3.80 8.56
C ILE A 792 -4.42 -4.86 8.98
N GLY A 793 -5.30 -4.54 9.93
CA GLY A 793 -6.23 -5.48 10.55
C GLY A 793 -5.67 -6.21 11.79
N ASN A 794 -4.46 -5.89 12.23
CA ASN A 794 -3.88 -6.39 13.49
C ASN A 794 -4.43 -5.63 14.72
N SER A 795 -5.74 -5.42 14.76
CA SER A 795 -6.46 -4.65 15.79
C SER A 795 -6.66 -5.41 17.11
N GLY A 796 -6.31 -6.70 17.15
CA GLY A 796 -6.50 -7.58 18.31
C GLY A 796 -7.99 -7.77 18.69
N PRO A 797 -8.28 -8.41 19.83
CA PRO A 797 -9.65 -8.73 20.25
C PRO A 797 -10.40 -7.49 20.77
N ILE A 798 -11.73 -7.49 20.61
CA ILE A 798 -12.66 -6.67 21.40
C ILE A 798 -13.16 -7.54 22.59
N PRO A 799 -13.37 -6.97 23.80
CA PRO A 799 -13.94 -7.69 24.94
C PRO A 799 -15.24 -8.46 24.64
N GLU A 800 -15.33 -9.69 25.14
CA GLU A 800 -16.43 -10.63 24.85
C GLU A 800 -17.85 -10.07 25.08
N PRO A 801 -18.16 -9.32 26.16
CA PRO A 801 -19.50 -8.75 26.35
C PRO A 801 -19.93 -7.79 25.23
N ILE A 802 -18.97 -7.09 24.62
CA ILE A 802 -19.20 -6.18 23.50
C ILE A 802 -19.40 -6.98 22.21
N VAL A 803 -18.60 -8.03 22.00
CA VAL A 803 -18.73 -8.95 20.86
C VAL A 803 -20.10 -9.64 20.88
N GLU A 804 -20.50 -10.20 22.02
CA GLU A 804 -21.83 -10.78 22.20
C GLU A 804 -22.95 -9.76 21.97
N ALA A 805 -22.83 -8.55 22.53
CA ALA A 805 -23.83 -7.50 22.36
C ALA A 805 -24.01 -7.08 20.89
N ILE A 806 -22.93 -7.07 20.10
CA ILE A 806 -22.96 -6.81 18.66
C ILE A 806 -23.59 -8.00 17.90
N GLU A 807 -23.03 -9.20 18.06
CA GLU A 807 -23.36 -10.37 17.23
C GLU A 807 -24.78 -10.90 17.49
N LYS A 808 -25.21 -10.98 18.77
CA LYS A 808 -26.56 -11.43 19.13
C LYS A 808 -27.66 -10.48 18.64
N ASN A 809 -27.30 -9.29 18.18
CA ASN A 809 -28.24 -8.21 17.83
C ASN A 809 -28.11 -7.65 16.41
N ASP A 810 -27.13 -8.09 15.62
CA ASP A 810 -26.73 -7.53 14.31
C ASP A 810 -26.46 -6.01 14.32
N LEU A 811 -25.82 -5.50 15.39
CA LEU A 811 -25.50 -4.06 15.45
C LEU A 811 -24.47 -3.65 14.39
N VAL A 812 -24.69 -2.47 13.80
CA VAL A 812 -23.72 -1.82 12.91
C VAL A 812 -22.83 -0.91 13.76
N CYS A 813 -21.85 -1.51 14.43
CA CYS A 813 -20.84 -0.78 15.20
C CYS A 813 -19.65 -0.34 14.34
N CYS A 814 -18.98 0.72 14.81
CA CYS A 814 -18.04 1.51 14.04
C CYS A 814 -16.60 1.39 14.54
N GLY A 815 -15.66 1.28 13.60
CA GLY A 815 -14.25 1.62 13.80
C GLY A 815 -13.93 2.99 13.18
N VAL A 816 -13.24 3.86 13.90
CA VAL A 816 -12.73 5.14 13.38
C VAL A 816 -11.20 5.12 13.48
N LEU A 817 -10.51 5.39 12.37
CA LEU A 817 -9.04 5.27 12.33
C LEU A 817 -8.37 6.27 11.39
N SER A 818 -7.12 6.63 11.69
CA SER A 818 -6.27 7.45 10.80
C SER A 818 -5.52 6.63 9.74
N GLY A 819 -6.14 5.53 9.28
CA GLY A 819 -5.61 4.68 8.22
C GLY A 819 -5.92 5.20 6.80
N ASN A 820 -5.61 4.37 5.81
CA ASN A 820 -5.91 4.60 4.39
C ASN A 820 -6.94 3.60 3.81
N ARG A 821 -7.29 2.52 4.52
CA ARG A 821 -8.24 1.49 4.08
C ARG A 821 -9.27 1.14 5.15
N ASN A 822 -10.50 0.91 4.73
CA ASN A 822 -11.69 0.74 5.58
C ASN A 822 -12.70 -0.30 5.04
N PHE A 823 -12.25 -1.23 4.20
CA PHE A 823 -13.10 -2.27 3.62
C PHE A 823 -13.78 -3.14 4.70
N GLU A 824 -14.99 -3.62 4.44
CA GLU A 824 -15.76 -4.43 5.41
C GLU A 824 -14.99 -5.69 5.83
N GLY A 825 -14.81 -5.90 7.14
CA GLY A 825 -14.03 -7.01 7.70
C GLY A 825 -12.50 -6.85 7.62
N ARG A 826 -11.97 -5.73 7.10
CA ARG A 826 -10.52 -5.47 7.05
C ARG A 826 -9.94 -5.00 8.39
N ILE A 827 -10.69 -4.20 9.15
CA ILE A 827 -10.23 -3.56 10.40
C ILE A 827 -10.42 -4.49 11.60
N HIS A 828 -11.63 -4.97 11.82
CA HIS A 828 -11.99 -5.97 12.82
C HIS A 828 -13.25 -6.71 12.34
N PRO A 829 -13.45 -8.01 12.64
CA PRO A 829 -14.67 -8.74 12.23
C PRO A 829 -15.97 -8.07 12.70
N ASN A 830 -15.99 -7.50 13.91
CA ASN A 830 -17.18 -6.90 14.51
C ASN A 830 -17.41 -5.41 14.16
N THR A 831 -16.58 -4.78 13.31
CA THR A 831 -16.85 -3.41 12.81
C THR A 831 -17.39 -3.45 11.38
N ARG A 832 -18.72 -3.51 11.26
CA ARG A 832 -19.45 -3.49 9.96
C ARG A 832 -19.31 -2.14 9.24
N ALA A 833 -19.04 -1.07 9.96
CA ALA A 833 -18.75 0.26 9.44
C ALA A 833 -17.35 0.72 9.86
N ASN A 834 -16.55 1.25 8.94
CA ASN A 834 -15.22 1.75 9.23
C ASN A 834 -14.98 3.10 8.53
N TYR A 835 -14.50 4.08 9.28
CA TYR A 835 -14.30 5.45 8.81
C TYR A 835 -12.84 5.88 8.92
N LEU A 836 -12.30 6.35 7.80
CA LEU A 836 -11.00 7.03 7.75
C LEU A 836 -11.18 8.47 8.19
N ALA A 837 -10.35 8.94 9.12
CA ALA A 837 -10.47 10.27 9.72
C ALA A 837 -9.10 10.84 10.10
N SER A 838 -8.99 12.15 10.28
CA SER A 838 -7.78 12.74 10.87
C SER A 838 -7.57 12.26 12.31
N PRO A 839 -6.32 12.18 12.82
CA PRO A 839 -6.06 11.88 14.24
C PRO A 839 -6.86 12.73 15.23
N LEU A 840 -7.18 13.99 14.90
CA LEU A 840 -8.06 14.86 15.69
C LEU A 840 -9.49 14.33 15.73
N LEU A 841 -10.05 13.96 14.57
CA LEU A 841 -11.39 13.39 14.46
C LEU A 841 -11.48 12.00 15.11
N VAL A 842 -10.43 11.18 15.05
CA VAL A 842 -10.38 9.88 15.79
C VAL A 842 -10.64 10.10 17.28
N ILE A 843 -10.07 11.15 17.88
CA ILE A 843 -10.33 11.50 19.28
C ILE A 843 -11.73 12.08 19.47
N ALA A 844 -12.20 12.96 18.58
CA ALA A 844 -13.55 13.53 18.65
C ALA A 844 -14.65 12.45 18.64
N TYR A 845 -14.56 11.45 17.76
CA TYR A 845 -15.49 10.33 17.71
C TYR A 845 -15.31 9.33 18.86
N ALA A 846 -14.12 9.24 19.46
CA ALA A 846 -13.93 8.48 20.70
C ALA A 846 -14.63 9.17 21.89
N LEU A 847 -14.50 10.50 22.01
CA LEU A 847 -15.18 11.29 23.04
C LEU A 847 -16.71 11.19 22.90
N ALA A 848 -17.25 11.33 21.69
CA ALA A 848 -18.68 11.19 21.42
C ALA A 848 -19.20 9.74 21.54
N GLY A 849 -18.33 8.74 21.42
CA GLY A 849 -18.67 7.30 21.48
C GLY A 849 -19.57 6.79 20.34
N ARG A 850 -19.89 7.63 19.34
CA ARG A 850 -20.83 7.33 18.26
C ARG A 850 -20.52 8.17 17.01
N VAL A 851 -20.83 7.65 15.81
CA VAL A 851 -20.63 8.38 14.54
C VAL A 851 -21.85 9.18 14.07
N ASP A 852 -23.03 8.93 14.64
CA ASP A 852 -24.30 9.57 14.30
C ASP A 852 -24.52 10.90 15.06
N ILE A 853 -23.45 11.67 15.25
CA ILE A 853 -23.42 12.95 15.97
C ILE A 853 -23.23 14.12 14.99
N ASP A 854 -23.94 15.22 15.23
CA ASP A 854 -23.68 16.52 14.62
C ASP A 854 -22.91 17.41 15.61
N PHE A 855 -21.62 17.64 15.37
CA PHE A 855 -20.77 18.42 16.27
C PHE A 855 -21.06 19.94 16.30
N GLU A 856 -21.92 20.46 15.41
CA GLU A 856 -22.33 21.87 15.45
C GLU A 856 -23.48 22.08 16.46
N THR A 857 -24.41 21.12 16.57
CA THR A 857 -25.63 21.22 17.40
C THR A 857 -25.67 20.28 18.60
N GLU A 858 -24.95 19.16 18.61
CA GLU A 858 -24.80 18.26 19.77
C GLU A 858 -23.44 18.48 20.47
N PRO A 859 -23.42 18.63 21.81
CA PRO A 859 -22.16 18.68 22.56
C PRO A 859 -21.51 17.30 22.65
N LEU A 860 -20.18 17.28 22.81
CA LEU A 860 -19.39 16.09 23.11
C LEU A 860 -19.67 15.54 24.52
N GLY A 861 -20.04 16.43 25.44
CA GLY A 861 -20.35 16.08 26.82
C GLY A 861 -20.55 17.32 27.69
N THR A 862 -20.68 17.09 29.00
CA THR A 862 -20.78 18.14 30.02
C THR A 862 -19.40 18.35 30.64
N GLY A 863 -18.95 19.61 30.71
CA GLY A 863 -17.69 19.99 31.33
C GLY A 863 -17.78 20.14 32.85
N THR A 864 -16.66 20.45 33.50
CA THR A 864 -16.53 20.39 34.97
C THR A 864 -17.44 21.35 35.75
N GLY A 865 -17.89 22.46 35.13
CA GLY A 865 -18.83 23.42 35.74
C GLY A 865 -20.30 23.18 35.40
N GLY A 866 -20.62 22.13 34.62
CA GLY A 866 -21.97 21.86 34.11
C GLY A 866 -22.27 22.44 32.73
N GLU A 867 -21.30 23.10 32.09
CA GLU A 867 -21.39 23.63 30.74
C GLU A 867 -21.43 22.53 29.66
N ALA A 868 -22.06 22.81 28.51
CA ALA A 868 -22.07 21.92 27.35
C ALA A 868 -20.85 22.21 26.46
N ILE A 869 -19.96 21.23 26.29
CA ILE A 869 -18.72 21.37 25.51
C ILE A 869 -18.93 20.83 24.08
N TYR A 870 -18.70 21.66 23.08
CA TYR A 870 -18.77 21.30 21.66
C TYR A 870 -17.37 21.08 21.08
N LEU A 871 -17.28 20.42 19.91
CA LEU A 871 -15.99 20.16 19.26
C LEU A 871 -15.21 21.45 18.94
N ARG A 872 -15.91 22.52 18.55
CA ARG A 872 -15.35 23.86 18.29
C ARG A 872 -14.66 24.49 19.50
N ASP A 873 -15.04 24.11 20.72
CA ASP A 873 -14.51 24.71 21.96
C ASP A 873 -13.16 24.09 22.35
N ILE A 874 -12.85 22.90 21.83
CA ILE A 874 -11.61 22.14 22.10
C ILE A 874 -10.68 21.99 20.88
N TRP A 875 -11.11 22.39 19.68
CA TRP A 875 -10.33 22.22 18.45
C TRP A 875 -9.14 23.19 18.39
N PRO A 876 -7.89 22.71 18.26
CA PRO A 876 -6.71 23.59 18.21
C PRO A 876 -6.62 24.34 16.88
N SER A 877 -6.18 25.60 16.93
CA SER A 877 -5.95 26.39 15.72
C SER A 877 -4.71 25.91 14.96
N ARG A 878 -4.75 25.97 13.62
CA ARG A 878 -3.63 25.57 12.75
C ARG A 878 -2.34 26.35 13.06
N SER A 879 -2.43 27.61 13.48
CA SER A 879 -1.28 28.42 13.89
C SER A 879 -0.64 27.95 15.19
N LEU A 880 -1.42 27.53 16.19
CA LEU A 880 -0.90 26.91 17.41
C LEU A 880 -0.20 25.59 17.11
N VAL A 881 -0.80 24.75 16.26
CA VAL A 881 -0.20 23.48 15.81
C VAL A 881 1.15 23.73 15.15
N GLN A 882 1.24 24.67 14.21
CA GLN A 882 2.48 25.02 13.51
C GLN A 882 3.55 25.59 14.45
N GLN A 883 3.17 26.37 15.46
CA GLN A 883 4.10 26.89 16.47
C GLN A 883 4.70 25.74 17.32
N VAL A 884 3.84 24.84 17.81
CA VAL A 884 4.27 23.66 18.60
C VAL A 884 5.14 22.72 17.77
N GLU A 885 4.82 22.53 16.48
CA GLU A 885 5.61 21.73 15.55
C GLU A 885 7.02 22.31 15.33
N GLN A 886 7.13 23.62 15.06
CA GLN A 886 8.41 24.31 14.89
C GLN A 886 9.28 24.31 16.16
N GLN A 887 8.64 24.30 17.34
CA GLN A 887 9.34 24.30 18.63
C GLN A 887 9.82 22.90 19.06
N HIS A 888 9.09 21.83 18.73
CA HIS A 888 9.33 20.50 19.30
C HIS A 888 9.79 19.42 18.29
N VAL A 889 9.71 19.64 16.97
CA VAL A 889 10.14 18.64 15.95
C VAL A 889 11.52 18.99 15.42
N VAL A 890 12.56 18.60 16.16
CA VAL A 890 13.96 19.04 15.97
C VAL A 890 14.91 17.92 15.51
N PRO A 891 16.00 18.23 14.76
CA PRO A 891 16.92 17.23 14.20
C PRO A 891 17.53 16.24 15.21
N ALA A 892 17.75 16.67 16.45
CA ALA A 892 18.28 15.81 17.51
C ALA A 892 17.41 14.56 17.74
N MET A 893 16.08 14.66 17.64
CA MET A 893 15.19 13.52 17.82
C MET A 893 15.36 12.46 16.72
N PHE A 894 15.52 12.90 15.46
CA PHE A 894 15.80 12.00 14.35
C PHE A 894 17.17 11.32 14.56
N LYS A 895 18.19 12.08 14.95
CA LYS A 895 19.52 11.56 15.24
C LYS A 895 19.49 10.48 16.33
N ASP A 896 18.83 10.73 17.46
CA ASP A 896 18.82 9.82 18.61
C ASP A 896 18.02 8.53 18.36
N VAL A 897 16.90 8.64 17.63
CA VAL A 897 16.09 7.48 17.21
C VAL A 897 16.84 6.64 16.16
N TYR A 898 17.34 7.27 15.11
CA TYR A 898 17.94 6.55 13.98
C TYR A 898 19.38 6.08 14.21
N ALA A 899 20.10 6.63 15.20
CA ALA A 899 21.40 6.09 15.65
C ALA A 899 21.30 4.64 16.19
N ARG A 900 20.10 4.16 16.51
CA ARG A 900 19.84 2.82 17.08
C ARG A 900 19.14 1.86 16.11
N ILE A 901 18.76 2.31 14.90
CA ILE A 901 17.89 1.51 14.04
C ILE A 901 18.58 0.29 13.42
N THR A 902 19.86 0.40 13.07
CA THR A 902 20.65 -0.70 12.48
C THR A 902 21.23 -1.62 13.55
N THR A 903 21.43 -1.13 14.78
CA THR A 903 21.91 -1.91 15.92
C THR A 903 20.79 -2.60 16.69
N GLY A 904 19.55 -2.11 16.60
CA GLY A 904 18.36 -2.80 17.07
C GLY A 904 18.18 -2.91 18.58
N ASN A 905 17.06 -3.51 18.98
CA ASN A 905 16.74 -3.73 20.39
C ASN A 905 17.49 -4.97 20.96
N GLN A 906 17.62 -5.05 22.29
CA GLN A 906 18.36 -6.14 22.94
C GLN A 906 17.84 -7.55 22.60
N ARG A 907 16.53 -7.71 22.31
CA ARG A 907 15.94 -9.02 22.00
C ARG A 907 16.34 -9.48 20.62
N TRP A 908 16.24 -8.61 19.62
CA TRP A 908 16.76 -8.85 18.27
C TRP A 908 18.25 -9.25 18.29
N ASN A 909 19.06 -8.57 19.10
CA ASN A 909 20.48 -8.87 19.22
C ASN A 909 20.74 -10.23 19.87
N LYS A 910 19.94 -10.62 20.87
CA LYS A 910 19.98 -11.94 21.53
C LYS A 910 19.50 -13.10 20.65
N LEU A 911 18.79 -12.86 19.54
CA LEU A 911 18.40 -13.94 18.61
C LEU A 911 19.64 -14.61 18.01
N GLN A 912 19.74 -15.94 18.14
CA GLN A 912 20.75 -16.73 17.46
C GLN A 912 20.20 -17.19 16.10
N ALA A 913 20.79 -16.70 15.02
CA ALA A 913 20.53 -17.15 13.66
C ALA A 913 21.54 -18.26 13.28
N PRO A 914 21.16 -19.22 12.41
CA PRO A 914 22.10 -20.20 11.89
C PRO A 914 23.18 -19.53 11.05
N GLU A 915 24.41 -20.06 11.08
CA GLU A 915 25.50 -19.60 10.23
C GLU A 915 25.50 -20.33 8.88
N GLY A 916 25.84 -19.62 7.80
CA GLY A 916 26.10 -20.21 6.47
C GLY A 916 25.18 -19.73 5.36
N MET A 917 25.65 -19.91 4.11
CA MET A 917 25.02 -19.44 2.88
C MET A 917 23.67 -20.12 2.54
N LEU A 918 23.47 -21.36 2.98
CA LEU A 918 22.27 -22.17 2.70
C LEU A 918 21.44 -22.29 3.99
N TYR A 919 20.13 -22.14 3.89
CA TYR A 919 19.27 -22.18 5.07
C TYR A 919 19.04 -23.63 5.56
N PRO A 920 19.26 -23.94 6.85
CA PRO A 920 18.99 -25.27 7.40
C PRO A 920 17.49 -25.45 7.70
N TRP A 921 16.72 -25.83 6.67
CA TRP A 921 15.27 -26.05 6.75
C TRP A 921 14.86 -27.07 7.85
N ASP A 922 14.08 -26.65 8.86
CA ASP A 922 13.49 -27.56 9.84
C ASP A 922 12.15 -28.16 9.35
N GLN A 923 12.08 -29.49 9.26
CA GLN A 923 10.87 -30.23 8.89
C GLN A 923 9.75 -30.14 9.94
N LYS A 924 10.05 -29.72 11.17
CA LYS A 924 9.05 -29.46 12.22
C LYS A 924 8.46 -28.05 12.15
N SER A 925 9.06 -27.16 11.36
CA SER A 925 8.61 -25.78 11.25
C SER A 925 7.13 -25.67 10.88
N THR A 926 6.48 -24.65 11.43
CA THR A 926 5.17 -24.21 10.97
C THR A 926 5.18 -22.79 10.38
N TYR A 927 6.34 -22.11 10.31
CA TYR A 927 6.49 -20.77 9.73
C TYR A 927 7.36 -20.70 8.47
N ILE A 928 8.44 -21.49 8.40
CA ILE A 928 9.46 -21.46 7.34
C ILE A 928 9.65 -22.88 6.75
N LYS A 929 9.18 -23.10 5.53
CA LYS A 929 9.27 -24.39 4.82
C LYS A 929 9.90 -24.17 3.44
N LYS A 930 10.71 -25.13 2.97
CA LYS A 930 11.20 -25.14 1.58
C LYS A 930 10.00 -25.27 0.62
N PRO A 931 9.75 -24.29 -0.27
CA PRO A 931 8.65 -24.36 -1.22
C PRO A 931 8.98 -25.32 -2.37
N PRO A 932 7.96 -25.96 -2.99
CA PRO A 932 8.17 -26.96 -4.04
C PRO A 932 8.41 -26.34 -5.44
N PHE A 933 8.56 -25.02 -5.56
CA PHE A 933 8.58 -24.29 -6.85
C PHE A 933 9.67 -24.75 -7.85
N PHE A 934 10.74 -25.37 -7.34
CA PHE A 934 11.90 -25.83 -8.13
C PHE A 934 12.06 -27.36 -8.13
N GLU A 935 11.09 -28.12 -7.60
CA GLU A 935 11.13 -29.58 -7.59
C GLU A 935 11.13 -30.15 -9.03
N GLY A 936 12.09 -31.03 -9.34
CA GLY A 936 12.26 -31.59 -10.68
C GLY A 936 12.79 -30.62 -11.75
N MET A 937 13.27 -29.43 -11.37
CA MET A 937 13.76 -28.43 -12.32
C MET A 937 15.00 -28.90 -13.10
N THR A 938 15.03 -28.62 -14.41
CA THR A 938 16.13 -28.95 -15.34
C THR A 938 16.85 -27.70 -15.84
N LYS A 939 18.12 -27.85 -16.24
CA LYS A 939 18.89 -26.82 -16.98
C LYS A 939 18.21 -26.48 -18.30
N GLU A 940 17.86 -27.51 -19.08
CA GLU A 940 17.04 -27.40 -20.28
C GLU A 940 15.67 -26.78 -19.98
N LEU A 941 15.11 -26.08 -20.97
CA LEU A 941 13.77 -25.50 -20.88
C LEU A 941 12.69 -26.59 -20.90
N PRO A 942 11.61 -26.42 -20.11
CA PRO A 942 10.47 -27.33 -20.20
C PRO A 942 9.79 -27.16 -21.57
N ARG A 943 9.36 -28.27 -22.18
CA ARG A 943 8.44 -28.18 -23.33
C ARG A 943 7.07 -27.70 -22.83
N THR A 944 6.64 -26.53 -23.27
CA THR A 944 5.28 -26.04 -23.05
C THR A 944 4.26 -27.05 -23.60
N LYS A 945 3.19 -27.31 -22.85
CA LYS A 945 2.11 -28.25 -23.23
C LYS A 945 0.77 -27.52 -23.22
N SER A 946 -0.08 -27.87 -24.18
CA SER A 946 -1.51 -27.52 -24.14
C SER A 946 -2.15 -28.00 -22.83
N ILE A 947 -3.16 -27.26 -22.37
CA ILE A 947 -4.00 -27.68 -21.25
C ILE A 947 -5.18 -28.45 -21.86
N GLU A 948 -5.40 -29.69 -21.45
CA GLU A 948 -6.45 -30.56 -22.00
C GLU A 948 -7.43 -31.00 -20.91
N ASN A 949 -8.72 -30.90 -21.22
CA ASN A 949 -9.85 -31.35 -20.39
C ASN A 949 -9.80 -30.87 -18.92
N ALA A 950 -9.33 -29.64 -18.68
CA ALA A 950 -9.24 -29.07 -17.34
C ALA A 950 -10.61 -28.71 -16.77
N TYR A 951 -10.80 -28.89 -15.46
CA TYR A 951 -12.01 -28.47 -14.75
C TYR A 951 -11.89 -27.04 -14.23
N VAL A 952 -13.02 -26.34 -14.12
CA VAL A 952 -13.06 -25.02 -13.47
C VAL A 952 -13.12 -25.22 -11.95
N LEU A 953 -12.07 -24.81 -11.24
CA LEU A 953 -12.01 -24.87 -9.77
C LEU A 953 -12.93 -23.80 -9.13
N LEU A 954 -13.05 -22.64 -9.77
CA LEU A 954 -13.85 -21.50 -9.32
C LEU A 954 -14.44 -20.75 -10.52
N ASN A 955 -15.72 -20.39 -10.42
CA ASN A 955 -16.39 -19.47 -11.34
C ASN A 955 -16.77 -18.20 -10.54
N LEU A 956 -16.13 -17.07 -10.83
CA LEU A 956 -16.15 -15.87 -10.00
C LEU A 956 -16.81 -14.68 -10.71
N GLY A 957 -17.18 -13.66 -9.93
CA GLY A 957 -17.72 -12.39 -10.43
C GLY A 957 -16.64 -11.32 -10.71
N ASP A 958 -17.09 -10.07 -10.73
CA ASP A 958 -16.25 -8.86 -10.88
C ASP A 958 -15.48 -8.52 -9.57
N SER A 959 -14.40 -7.74 -9.72
CA SER A 959 -13.63 -7.08 -8.64
C SER A 959 -13.14 -8.03 -7.53
N VAL A 960 -12.74 -9.26 -7.91
CA VAL A 960 -12.16 -10.25 -6.99
C VAL A 960 -10.80 -9.77 -6.50
N THR A 961 -10.76 -9.17 -5.31
CA THR A 961 -9.53 -8.62 -4.75
C THR A 961 -8.52 -9.70 -4.32
N THR A 962 -7.23 -9.33 -4.21
CA THR A 962 -6.19 -10.22 -3.67
C THR A 962 -6.40 -10.63 -2.20
N ASP A 963 -7.27 -9.93 -1.45
CA ASP A 963 -7.73 -10.38 -0.12
C ASP A 963 -8.69 -11.57 -0.22
N HIS A 964 -9.44 -11.73 -1.31
CA HIS A 964 -10.24 -12.93 -1.56
C HIS A 964 -9.37 -14.11 -2.01
N ILE A 965 -8.40 -13.85 -2.88
CA ILE A 965 -7.47 -14.87 -3.40
C ILE A 965 -6.49 -15.35 -2.33
N SER A 966 -5.92 -14.42 -1.55
CA SER A 966 -4.89 -14.67 -0.53
C SER A 966 -5.14 -13.79 0.71
N PRO A 967 -6.05 -14.20 1.62
CA PRO A 967 -6.30 -13.51 2.87
C PRO A 967 -5.03 -13.42 3.74
N ALA A 968 -4.92 -12.35 4.53
CA ALA A 968 -3.76 -12.11 5.41
C ALA A 968 -4.07 -12.10 6.91
N GLY A 969 -5.35 -12.01 7.30
CA GLY A 969 -5.80 -11.94 8.70
C GLY A 969 -5.83 -13.29 9.42
N SER A 970 -6.60 -13.37 10.50
CA SER A 970 -6.75 -14.55 11.36
C SER A 970 -7.21 -15.80 10.61
N ILE A 971 -6.68 -16.97 10.99
CA ILE A 971 -7.04 -18.26 10.39
C ILE A 971 -8.36 -18.78 11.00
N ALA A 972 -9.40 -18.93 10.17
CA ALA A 972 -10.71 -19.38 10.63
C ALA A 972 -10.67 -20.83 11.15
N ARG A 973 -11.23 -21.08 12.34
CA ARG A 973 -11.13 -22.36 13.08
C ARG A 973 -11.62 -23.59 12.31
N ASN A 974 -12.50 -23.42 11.32
CA ASN A 974 -13.08 -24.46 10.49
C ASN A 974 -12.39 -24.65 9.11
N SER A 975 -11.34 -23.88 8.79
CA SER A 975 -10.64 -23.92 7.49
C SER A 975 -9.69 -25.10 7.33
N SER A 976 -9.32 -25.44 6.09
CA SER A 976 -8.26 -26.42 5.76
C SER A 976 -6.93 -26.07 6.44
N ALA A 977 -6.60 -24.79 6.58
CA ALA A 977 -5.39 -24.32 7.25
C ALA A 977 -5.45 -24.58 8.77
N ALA A 978 -6.59 -24.35 9.42
CA ALA A 978 -6.79 -24.71 10.83
C ALA A 978 -6.70 -26.23 11.05
N ARG A 979 -7.30 -27.04 10.17
CA ARG A 979 -7.17 -28.52 10.22
C ARG A 979 -5.70 -28.96 10.12
N TYR A 980 -4.92 -28.35 9.23
CA TYR A 980 -3.48 -28.61 9.10
C TYR A 980 -2.68 -28.20 10.34
N LEU A 981 -2.88 -26.98 10.87
CA LEU A 981 -2.15 -26.49 12.05
C LEU A 981 -2.51 -27.30 13.31
N ALA A 982 -3.77 -27.70 13.48
CA ALA A 982 -4.18 -28.61 14.53
C ALA A 982 -3.52 -30.00 14.39
N SER A 983 -3.35 -30.53 13.18
CA SER A 983 -2.60 -31.79 12.96
C SER A 983 -1.11 -31.69 13.30
N LYS A 984 -0.57 -30.46 13.44
CA LYS A 984 0.78 -30.18 13.94
C LYS A 984 0.83 -29.89 15.45
N GLY A 985 -0.30 -30.01 16.17
CA GLY A 985 -0.39 -29.83 17.62
C GLY A 985 -0.62 -28.39 18.07
N LEU A 986 -0.91 -27.45 17.18
CA LEU A 986 -1.18 -26.04 17.52
C LEU A 986 -2.64 -25.84 17.92
N THR A 987 -2.90 -24.99 18.92
CA THR A 987 -4.25 -24.57 19.29
C THR A 987 -4.69 -23.35 18.46
N PRO A 988 -5.99 -22.99 18.46
CA PRO A 988 -6.47 -21.79 17.76
C PRO A 988 -5.84 -20.47 18.21
N ARG A 989 -5.23 -20.40 19.40
CA ARG A 989 -4.46 -19.23 19.87
C ARG A 989 -3.11 -19.12 19.15
N ASP A 990 -2.54 -20.25 18.76
CA ASP A 990 -1.19 -20.37 18.21
C ASP A 990 -1.17 -20.35 16.68
N PHE A 991 -2.34 -20.41 16.03
CA PHE A 991 -2.47 -20.35 14.57
C PHE A 991 -1.82 -19.08 13.98
N ASN A 992 -1.90 -17.95 14.69
CA ASN A 992 -1.46 -16.63 14.22
C ASN A 992 -2.24 -16.21 12.93
N SER A 993 -1.78 -15.18 12.22
CA SER A 993 -2.39 -14.72 10.97
C SER A 993 -1.85 -15.45 9.73
N TYR A 994 -2.63 -15.52 8.65
CA TYR A 994 -2.12 -15.99 7.35
C TYR A 994 -0.90 -15.19 6.89
N GLY A 995 -0.86 -13.88 7.14
CA GLY A 995 0.30 -13.02 6.84
C GLY A 995 1.60 -13.50 7.50
N SER A 996 1.53 -13.92 8.78
CA SER A 996 2.68 -14.47 9.50
C SER A 996 3.17 -15.81 8.92
N ARG A 997 2.26 -16.60 8.33
CA ARG A 997 2.51 -17.98 7.84
C ARG A 997 3.05 -18.03 6.41
N ARG A 998 3.37 -16.89 5.79
CA ARG A 998 3.78 -16.79 4.37
C ARG A 998 5.10 -17.45 3.99
N GLY A 999 5.94 -17.82 4.95
CA GLY A 999 7.11 -18.68 4.71
C GLY A 999 6.77 -20.17 4.61
N ASN A 1000 5.50 -20.57 4.76
CA ASN A 1000 5.05 -21.95 4.76
C ASN A 1000 3.97 -22.20 3.69
N ASP A 1001 4.40 -22.72 2.54
CA ASP A 1001 3.55 -23.02 1.39
C ASP A 1001 2.36 -23.94 1.73
N ALA A 1002 2.55 -24.89 2.65
CA ALA A 1002 1.49 -25.82 3.04
C ALA A 1002 0.32 -25.13 3.78
N VAL A 1003 0.59 -24.01 4.47
CA VAL A 1003 -0.45 -23.17 5.12
C VAL A 1003 -1.05 -22.20 4.12
N MET A 1004 -0.24 -21.60 3.25
CA MET A 1004 -0.69 -20.59 2.30
C MET A 1004 -1.52 -21.17 1.14
N ALA A 1005 -1.19 -22.36 0.62
CA ALA A 1005 -2.06 -23.08 -0.30
C ALA A 1005 -3.44 -23.35 0.35
N ARG A 1006 -3.45 -23.79 1.62
CA ARG A 1006 -4.67 -23.99 2.44
C ARG A 1006 -5.40 -22.69 2.84
N GLY A 1007 -4.76 -21.54 2.64
CA GLY A 1007 -5.36 -20.21 2.76
C GLY A 1007 -5.83 -19.62 1.44
N THR A 1008 -5.45 -20.21 0.31
CA THR A 1008 -5.77 -19.69 -1.01
C THR A 1008 -7.27 -19.87 -1.28
N PHE A 1009 -7.96 -18.78 -1.63
CA PHE A 1009 -9.42 -18.69 -1.70
C PHE A 1009 -10.16 -19.01 -0.39
N ALA A 1010 -9.48 -19.00 0.78
CA ALA A 1010 -10.08 -19.29 2.08
C ALA A 1010 -10.84 -18.10 2.71
N ASN A 1011 -11.07 -17.02 1.97
CA ASN A 1011 -11.77 -15.83 2.49
C ASN A 1011 -13.28 -16.09 2.66
N ILE A 1012 -13.80 -15.81 3.86
CA ILE A 1012 -15.22 -16.02 4.22
C ILE A 1012 -16.22 -15.16 3.42
N ARG A 1013 -15.74 -14.12 2.71
CA ARG A 1013 -16.57 -13.27 1.83
C ARG A 1013 -16.42 -13.58 0.33
N LEU A 1014 -15.63 -14.60 -0.06
CA LEU A 1014 -15.51 -15.03 -1.46
C LEU A 1014 -16.89 -15.39 -2.04
N VAL A 1015 -17.24 -14.83 -3.19
CA VAL A 1015 -18.49 -15.16 -3.90
C VAL A 1015 -18.16 -16.03 -5.11
N ASN A 1016 -18.45 -17.33 -5.00
CA ASN A 1016 -18.33 -18.31 -6.06
C ASN A 1016 -19.70 -18.56 -6.70
N LYS A 1017 -19.84 -18.32 -8.02
CA LYS A 1017 -21.08 -18.52 -8.79
C LYS A 1017 -21.61 -19.95 -8.68
N PHE A 1018 -20.75 -20.96 -8.46
CA PHE A 1018 -21.18 -22.35 -8.21
C PHE A 1018 -21.96 -22.54 -6.90
N ILE A 1019 -21.73 -21.67 -5.90
CA ILE A 1019 -22.28 -21.79 -4.54
C ILE A 1019 -23.39 -20.75 -4.30
N GLY A 1020 -23.39 -19.62 -5.02
CA GLY A 1020 -24.44 -18.59 -4.98
C GLY A 1020 -24.49 -17.72 -3.71
N LYS A 1021 -23.82 -18.13 -2.64
CA LYS A 1021 -23.62 -17.39 -1.39
C LYS A 1021 -22.13 -17.20 -1.09
N ALA A 1022 -21.82 -16.20 -0.27
CA ALA A 1022 -20.45 -15.96 0.17
C ALA A 1022 -19.91 -17.10 1.06
N GLY A 1023 -18.66 -17.50 0.83
CA GLY A 1023 -17.94 -18.49 1.63
C GLY A 1023 -16.77 -19.15 0.87
N PRO A 1024 -15.81 -19.77 1.57
CA PRO A 1024 -14.58 -20.31 0.99
C PRO A 1024 -14.77 -21.72 0.40
N ARG A 1025 -15.84 -21.90 -0.39
CA ARG A 1025 -16.31 -23.21 -0.88
C ARG A 1025 -16.34 -23.28 -2.40
N THR A 1026 -16.22 -24.49 -2.94
CA THR A 1026 -16.50 -24.78 -4.35
C THR A 1026 -17.13 -26.16 -4.53
N ILE A 1027 -17.53 -26.50 -5.75
CA ILE A 1027 -18.05 -27.82 -6.12
C ILE A 1027 -16.93 -28.62 -6.79
N HIS A 1028 -16.70 -29.84 -6.32
CA HIS A 1028 -15.91 -30.82 -7.07
C HIS A 1028 -16.81 -31.43 -8.17
N ILE A 1029 -16.61 -31.00 -9.42
CA ILE A 1029 -17.54 -31.25 -10.53
C ILE A 1029 -17.80 -32.75 -10.76
N PRO A 1030 -16.80 -33.66 -10.76
CA PRO A 1030 -17.01 -35.10 -10.94
C PRO A 1030 -17.90 -35.77 -9.89
N SER A 1031 -17.95 -35.26 -8.65
CA SER A 1031 -18.73 -35.85 -7.55
C SER A 1031 -19.95 -35.03 -7.13
N GLY A 1032 -20.07 -33.77 -7.59
CA GLY A 1032 -21.10 -32.81 -7.15
C GLY A 1032 -20.95 -32.31 -5.71
N GLU A 1033 -19.85 -32.67 -5.03
CA GLU A 1033 -19.65 -32.42 -3.60
C GLU A 1033 -19.17 -30.99 -3.31
N GLN A 1034 -19.70 -30.36 -2.25
CA GLN A 1034 -19.29 -29.03 -1.81
C GLN A 1034 -18.15 -29.12 -0.78
N LEU A 1035 -16.96 -28.62 -1.16
CA LEU A 1035 -15.73 -28.72 -0.38
C LEU A 1035 -15.11 -27.33 -0.13
N ASP A 1036 -14.16 -27.24 0.80
CA ASP A 1036 -13.24 -26.09 0.86
C ASP A 1036 -12.43 -26.04 -0.44
N VAL A 1037 -12.09 -24.84 -0.94
CA VAL A 1037 -11.43 -24.71 -2.26
C VAL A 1037 -10.11 -25.48 -2.34
N PHE A 1038 -9.33 -25.50 -1.26
CA PHE A 1038 -8.12 -26.32 -1.15
C PHE A 1038 -8.43 -27.82 -1.26
N ASP A 1039 -9.39 -28.32 -0.49
CA ASP A 1039 -9.75 -29.74 -0.45
C ASP A 1039 -10.27 -30.24 -1.81
N ALA A 1040 -10.99 -29.39 -2.56
CA ALA A 1040 -11.37 -29.67 -3.94
C ALA A 1040 -10.16 -29.73 -4.90
N ALA A 1041 -9.19 -28.83 -4.74
CA ALA A 1041 -7.97 -28.79 -5.56
C ALA A 1041 -7.03 -29.98 -5.29
N GLU A 1042 -6.88 -30.40 -4.03
CA GLU A 1042 -6.16 -31.63 -3.69
C GLU A 1042 -6.79 -32.84 -4.40
N ARG A 1043 -8.13 -32.95 -4.35
CA ARG A 1043 -8.87 -34.05 -4.99
C ARG A 1043 -8.73 -34.06 -6.51
N TYR A 1044 -8.88 -32.93 -7.19
CA TYR A 1044 -8.60 -32.85 -8.63
C TYR A 1044 -7.17 -33.30 -8.95
N ARG A 1045 -6.17 -32.95 -8.12
CA ARG A 1045 -4.78 -33.38 -8.31
C ARG A 1045 -4.59 -34.88 -8.07
N GLU A 1046 -5.26 -35.46 -7.09
CA GLU A 1046 -5.27 -36.92 -6.83
C GLU A 1046 -5.96 -37.71 -7.96
N GLU A 1047 -7.03 -37.16 -8.52
CA GLU A 1047 -7.74 -37.69 -9.70
C GLU A 1047 -6.99 -37.40 -11.03
N GLY A 1048 -5.82 -36.75 -10.99
CA GLY A 1048 -4.96 -36.47 -12.14
C GLY A 1048 -5.45 -35.35 -13.07
N HIS A 1049 -6.42 -34.56 -12.62
CA HIS A 1049 -7.06 -33.50 -13.39
C HIS A 1049 -6.34 -32.16 -13.28
N THR A 1050 -6.21 -31.45 -14.40
CA THR A 1050 -5.75 -30.05 -14.42
C THR A 1050 -6.92 -29.12 -14.09
N VAL A 1051 -6.64 -27.97 -13.48
CA VAL A 1051 -7.68 -26.97 -13.15
C VAL A 1051 -7.39 -25.57 -13.69
N VAL A 1052 -8.47 -24.82 -13.92
CA VAL A 1052 -8.49 -23.42 -14.35
C VAL A 1052 -9.50 -22.61 -13.53
N ILE A 1053 -9.50 -21.28 -13.67
CA ILE A 1053 -10.44 -20.37 -13.00
C ILE A 1053 -11.16 -19.50 -14.03
N LEU A 1054 -12.46 -19.28 -13.85
CA LEU A 1054 -13.23 -18.25 -14.58
C LEU A 1054 -13.48 -17.05 -13.66
N ALA A 1055 -13.36 -15.83 -14.19
CA ALA A 1055 -13.63 -14.59 -13.45
C ALA A 1055 -14.27 -13.51 -14.34
N GLY A 1056 -14.84 -12.48 -13.70
CA GLY A 1056 -15.30 -11.26 -14.36
C GLY A 1056 -14.18 -10.24 -14.55
N LYS A 1057 -14.48 -8.97 -14.31
CA LYS A 1057 -13.60 -7.80 -14.46
C LYS A 1057 -12.73 -7.58 -13.22
N GLU A 1058 -11.65 -6.80 -13.38
CA GLU A 1058 -10.77 -6.35 -12.29
C GLU A 1058 -10.24 -7.50 -11.40
N TYR A 1059 -10.01 -8.68 -12.00
CA TYR A 1059 -9.55 -9.86 -11.28
C TYR A 1059 -8.14 -9.62 -10.71
N GLY A 1060 -8.00 -9.78 -9.40
CA GLY A 1060 -6.76 -9.55 -8.66
C GLY A 1060 -6.55 -8.13 -8.14
N SER A 1061 -7.59 -7.31 -8.01
CA SER A 1061 -7.48 -5.94 -7.50
C SER A 1061 -6.97 -5.83 -6.04
N GLY A 1062 -6.28 -4.73 -5.69
CA GLY A 1062 -5.90 -4.43 -4.29
C GLY A 1062 -4.41 -4.60 -3.97
N SER A 1063 -4.08 -5.22 -2.83
CA SER A 1063 -2.68 -5.36 -2.36
C SER A 1063 -1.84 -6.27 -3.28
N SER A 1064 -0.58 -5.92 -3.48
CA SER A 1064 0.40 -6.62 -4.34
C SER A 1064 0.95 -7.94 -3.74
N ARG A 1065 0.05 -8.87 -3.39
CA ARG A 1065 0.39 -10.14 -2.72
C ARG A 1065 0.85 -11.19 -3.73
N ASP A 1066 2.12 -11.56 -3.65
CA ASP A 1066 2.74 -12.69 -4.37
C ASP A 1066 1.97 -14.01 -4.19
N TRP A 1067 1.47 -14.26 -2.97
CA TRP A 1067 0.65 -15.41 -2.64
C TRP A 1067 -0.71 -15.46 -3.34
N ALA A 1068 -1.16 -14.39 -3.99
CA ALA A 1068 -2.30 -14.45 -4.91
C ALA A 1068 -1.97 -15.17 -6.23
N ALA A 1069 -0.69 -15.38 -6.57
CA ALA A 1069 -0.26 -16.22 -7.70
C ALA A 1069 0.44 -17.51 -7.24
N LYS A 1070 1.34 -17.45 -6.23
CA LYS A 1070 1.98 -18.64 -5.63
C LYS A 1070 0.92 -19.61 -5.07
N GLY A 1071 -0.17 -19.10 -4.52
CA GLY A 1071 -1.31 -19.90 -4.03
C GLY A 1071 -2.00 -20.72 -5.12
N PRO A 1072 -2.64 -20.09 -6.14
CA PRO A 1072 -3.29 -20.81 -7.23
C PRO A 1072 -2.36 -21.77 -7.99
N PHE A 1073 -1.07 -21.43 -8.15
CA PHE A 1073 -0.08 -22.33 -8.75
C PHE A 1073 0.01 -23.68 -8.01
N LEU A 1074 0.03 -23.64 -6.66
CA LEU A 1074 0.05 -24.83 -5.80
C LEU A 1074 -1.30 -25.55 -5.72
N LEU A 1075 -2.42 -24.86 -5.94
CA LEU A 1075 -3.73 -25.47 -6.18
C LEU A 1075 -3.84 -26.16 -7.55
N GLY A 1076 -2.76 -26.24 -8.33
CA GLY A 1076 -2.75 -26.88 -9.64
C GLY A 1076 -3.33 -26.04 -10.77
N VAL A 1077 -3.64 -24.75 -10.54
CA VAL A 1077 -4.17 -23.85 -11.57
C VAL A 1077 -3.11 -23.61 -12.64
N ARG A 1078 -3.49 -23.75 -13.93
CA ARG A 1078 -2.60 -23.53 -15.08
C ARG A 1078 -3.02 -22.38 -15.99
N ALA A 1079 -4.29 -22.01 -15.97
CA ALA A 1079 -4.78 -20.79 -16.60
C ALA A 1079 -5.91 -20.15 -15.78
N VAL A 1080 -6.07 -18.84 -15.95
CA VAL A 1080 -7.25 -18.08 -15.54
C VAL A 1080 -7.86 -17.49 -16.81
N LEU A 1081 -9.19 -17.44 -16.92
CA LEU A 1081 -9.91 -16.78 -18.00
C LEU A 1081 -10.84 -15.70 -17.40
N ALA A 1082 -10.48 -14.44 -17.60
CA ALA A 1082 -11.16 -13.27 -17.02
C ALA A 1082 -11.66 -12.28 -18.07
N GLU A 1083 -12.55 -11.35 -17.71
CA GLU A 1083 -12.91 -10.22 -18.57
C GLU A 1083 -11.83 -9.14 -18.54
N SER A 1084 -11.22 -8.90 -17.36
CA SER A 1084 -10.02 -8.06 -17.22
C SER A 1084 -9.25 -8.36 -15.93
N TYR A 1085 -7.96 -8.01 -15.94
CA TYR A 1085 -7.04 -8.17 -14.81
C TYR A 1085 -6.59 -6.82 -14.26
N GLU A 1086 -6.24 -6.78 -12.97
CA GLU A 1086 -5.35 -5.73 -12.45
C GLU A 1086 -3.89 -6.01 -12.89
N ARG A 1087 -3.10 -4.95 -13.17
CA ARG A 1087 -1.73 -5.03 -13.72
C ARG A 1087 -0.81 -5.89 -12.87
N ILE A 1088 -0.67 -5.57 -11.58
CA ILE A 1088 0.25 -6.25 -10.67
C ILE A 1088 -0.15 -7.72 -10.56
N HIS A 1089 -1.44 -8.03 -10.42
CA HIS A 1089 -1.89 -9.41 -10.38
C HIS A 1089 -1.60 -10.19 -11.68
N ARG A 1090 -1.82 -9.58 -12.85
CA ARG A 1090 -1.50 -10.18 -14.16
C ARG A 1090 -0.02 -10.59 -14.22
N SER A 1091 0.90 -9.67 -13.92
CA SER A 1091 2.33 -9.97 -13.97
C SER A 1091 2.78 -10.97 -12.90
N ASN A 1092 2.12 -11.04 -11.73
CA ASN A 1092 2.37 -12.12 -10.76
C ASN A 1092 1.92 -13.51 -11.27
N LEU A 1093 0.80 -13.61 -12.00
CA LEU A 1093 0.37 -14.88 -12.63
C LEU A 1093 1.41 -15.36 -13.65
N VAL A 1094 1.87 -14.46 -14.53
CA VAL A 1094 2.94 -14.73 -15.51
C VAL A 1094 4.24 -15.13 -14.81
N GLY A 1095 4.61 -14.44 -13.72
CA GLY A 1095 5.79 -14.76 -12.91
C GLY A 1095 5.78 -16.18 -12.33
N MET A 1096 4.60 -16.75 -12.07
CA MET A 1096 4.41 -18.14 -11.65
C MET A 1096 4.08 -19.12 -12.79
N GLY A 1097 4.18 -18.68 -14.05
CA GLY A 1097 3.87 -19.53 -15.22
C GLY A 1097 2.39 -19.89 -15.40
N ILE A 1098 1.47 -19.22 -14.69
CA ILE A 1098 0.03 -19.35 -14.90
C ILE A 1098 -0.35 -18.47 -16.10
N ILE A 1099 -1.08 -19.02 -17.07
CA ILE A 1099 -1.48 -18.30 -18.28
C ILE A 1099 -2.67 -17.36 -17.97
N PRO A 1100 -2.53 -16.03 -18.11
CA PRO A 1100 -3.67 -15.13 -18.08
C PRO A 1100 -4.35 -15.10 -19.45
N LEU A 1101 -5.61 -15.51 -19.51
CA LEU A 1101 -6.45 -15.44 -20.70
C LEU A 1101 -7.54 -14.40 -20.48
N GLN A 1102 -7.81 -13.60 -21.50
CA GLN A 1102 -8.87 -12.60 -21.47
C GLN A 1102 -9.91 -12.90 -22.55
N TYR A 1103 -11.20 -12.77 -22.22
CA TYR A 1103 -12.26 -12.79 -23.23
C TYR A 1103 -12.04 -11.66 -24.26
N LEU A 1104 -12.51 -11.88 -25.50
CA LEU A 1104 -12.56 -10.80 -26.49
C LEU A 1104 -13.49 -9.66 -26.04
N PRO A 1105 -13.28 -8.41 -26.50
CA PRO A 1105 -14.12 -7.28 -26.12
C PRO A 1105 -15.62 -7.54 -26.31
N GLY A 1106 -16.40 -7.38 -25.24
CA GLY A 1106 -17.85 -7.64 -25.22
C GLY A 1106 -18.26 -9.10 -24.96
N GLN A 1107 -17.31 -10.03 -24.84
CA GLN A 1107 -17.57 -11.42 -24.45
C GLN A 1107 -17.29 -11.64 -22.96
N THR A 1108 -18.05 -12.56 -22.36
CA THR A 1108 -18.01 -12.93 -20.94
C THR A 1108 -18.41 -14.41 -20.79
N ALA A 1109 -18.19 -15.02 -19.62
CA ALA A 1109 -18.70 -16.36 -19.35
C ALA A 1109 -20.22 -16.45 -19.57
N ASP A 1110 -20.99 -15.48 -19.05
CA ASP A 1110 -22.45 -15.50 -19.08
C ASP A 1110 -23.00 -15.25 -20.50
N THR A 1111 -22.38 -14.38 -21.30
CA THR A 1111 -22.79 -14.10 -22.69
C THR A 1111 -22.44 -15.23 -23.67
N LEU A 1112 -21.38 -15.98 -23.39
CA LEU A 1112 -21.00 -17.21 -24.13
C LEU A 1112 -21.76 -18.45 -23.64
N GLY A 1113 -22.58 -18.32 -22.59
CA GLY A 1113 -23.33 -19.42 -21.97
C GLY A 1113 -22.44 -20.46 -21.29
N ILE A 1114 -21.27 -20.07 -20.79
CA ILE A 1114 -20.30 -20.92 -20.12
C ILE A 1114 -20.69 -21.03 -18.64
N THR A 1115 -21.09 -22.22 -18.21
CA THR A 1115 -21.53 -22.47 -16.83
C THR A 1115 -20.36 -22.66 -15.86
N GLY A 1116 -19.19 -23.05 -16.38
CA GLY A 1116 -18.05 -23.54 -15.63
C GLY A 1116 -18.14 -25.02 -15.25
N LYS A 1117 -19.19 -25.74 -15.65
CA LYS A 1117 -19.30 -27.20 -15.46
C LYS A 1117 -18.72 -27.99 -16.65
N GLU A 1118 -18.42 -27.29 -17.73
CA GLU A 1118 -17.75 -27.81 -18.91
C GLU A 1118 -16.25 -28.03 -18.64
N THR A 1119 -15.64 -29.01 -19.32
CA THR A 1119 -14.17 -29.12 -19.38
C THR A 1119 -13.59 -28.09 -20.35
N ILE A 1120 -12.38 -27.61 -20.07
CA ILE A 1120 -11.70 -26.56 -20.83
C ILE A 1120 -10.37 -27.09 -21.39
N THR A 1121 -10.19 -26.93 -22.70
CA THR A 1121 -8.98 -27.28 -23.44
C THR A 1121 -8.41 -26.05 -24.13
N ILE A 1122 -7.18 -25.68 -23.77
CA ILE A 1122 -6.45 -24.52 -24.30
C ILE A 1122 -5.28 -25.05 -25.13
N LYS A 1123 -5.39 -24.94 -26.46
CA LYS A 1123 -4.35 -25.41 -27.38
C LYS A 1123 -3.28 -24.33 -27.54
N LEU A 1124 -2.05 -24.64 -27.18
CA LEU A 1124 -0.94 -23.70 -27.27
C LEU A 1124 -0.16 -23.89 -28.60
N PRO A 1125 0.24 -22.80 -29.27
CA PRO A 1125 1.04 -22.86 -30.49
C PRO A 1125 2.51 -23.17 -30.20
N GLU A 1126 3.25 -23.60 -31.23
CA GLU A 1126 4.71 -23.78 -31.15
C GLU A 1126 5.49 -22.45 -31.06
N THR A 1127 4.91 -21.37 -31.60
CA THR A 1127 5.50 -20.03 -31.56
C THR A 1127 4.55 -19.05 -30.87
N PHE A 1128 5.08 -18.31 -29.90
CA PHE A 1128 4.32 -17.33 -29.12
C PHE A 1128 4.59 -15.91 -29.64
N LYS A 1129 3.60 -15.02 -29.48
CA LYS A 1129 3.68 -13.58 -29.73
C LYS A 1129 2.94 -12.85 -28.62
N THR A 1130 3.32 -11.61 -28.34
CA THR A 1130 2.67 -10.77 -27.34
C THR A 1130 1.22 -10.50 -27.73
N GLY A 1131 0.32 -10.47 -26.75
CA GLY A 1131 -1.11 -10.22 -26.92
C GLY A 1131 -1.85 -11.16 -27.89
N MET A 1132 -1.30 -12.34 -28.23
CA MET A 1132 -1.87 -13.17 -29.28
C MET A 1132 -3.20 -13.81 -28.88
N THR A 1133 -4.14 -13.90 -29.83
CA THR A 1133 -5.41 -14.62 -29.65
C THR A 1133 -5.23 -16.11 -29.92
N ILE A 1134 -5.84 -16.96 -29.09
CA ILE A 1134 -5.76 -18.42 -29.19
C ILE A 1134 -7.16 -19.08 -29.05
N PRO A 1135 -7.39 -20.26 -29.66
CA PRO A 1135 -8.65 -21.00 -29.51
C PRO A 1135 -8.71 -21.74 -28.17
N VAL A 1136 -9.79 -21.50 -27.43
CA VAL A 1136 -10.12 -22.19 -26.18
C VAL A 1136 -11.41 -22.99 -26.39
N THR A 1137 -11.37 -24.30 -26.14
CA THR A 1137 -12.52 -25.19 -26.28
C THR A 1137 -13.15 -25.44 -24.91
N VAL A 1138 -14.45 -25.22 -24.78
CA VAL A 1138 -15.23 -25.24 -23.53
C VAL A 1138 -16.43 -26.17 -23.74
N GLY A 1139 -16.27 -27.43 -23.33
CA GLY A 1139 -17.14 -28.53 -23.75
C GLY A 1139 -17.06 -28.73 -25.26
N GLU A 1140 -18.20 -28.70 -25.96
CA GLU A 1140 -18.29 -28.86 -27.41
C GLU A 1140 -18.08 -27.54 -28.20
N ARG A 1141 -17.95 -26.40 -27.49
CA ARG A 1141 -17.84 -25.06 -28.11
C ARG A 1141 -16.38 -24.61 -28.19
N THR A 1142 -15.97 -23.98 -29.28
CA THR A 1142 -14.69 -23.25 -29.33
C THR A 1142 -14.95 -21.75 -29.33
N ILE A 1143 -14.22 -21.03 -28.47
CA ILE A 1143 -14.19 -19.57 -28.37
C ILE A 1143 -12.75 -19.08 -28.63
N GLU A 1144 -12.59 -17.78 -28.82
CA GLU A 1144 -11.27 -17.14 -28.88
C GLU A 1144 -11.00 -16.37 -27.57
N ALA A 1145 -9.74 -16.40 -27.12
CA ALA A 1145 -9.29 -15.65 -25.96
C ALA A 1145 -7.90 -15.02 -26.22
N ILE A 1146 -7.69 -13.81 -25.70
CA ILE A 1146 -6.42 -13.09 -25.78
C ILE A 1146 -5.49 -13.65 -24.71
N MET A 1147 -4.33 -14.15 -25.10
CA MET A 1147 -3.29 -14.61 -24.17
C MET A 1147 -2.45 -13.42 -23.72
N ARG A 1148 -2.66 -12.99 -22.48
CA ARG A 1148 -2.19 -11.72 -21.91
C ARG A 1148 -0.74 -11.79 -21.36
N PHE A 1149 0.16 -12.30 -22.18
CA PHE A 1149 1.59 -11.98 -22.10
C PHE A 1149 1.80 -10.72 -22.93
N ASP A 1150 2.11 -9.61 -22.28
CA ASP A 1150 2.14 -8.31 -22.93
C ASP A 1150 3.53 -8.03 -23.56
N THR A 1151 4.59 -8.70 -23.07
CA THR A 1151 6.01 -8.40 -23.35
C THR A 1151 6.83 -9.64 -23.77
N ASP A 1152 7.89 -9.45 -24.56
CA ASP A 1152 8.85 -10.52 -24.91
C ASP A 1152 9.52 -11.15 -23.67
N VAL A 1153 9.72 -10.34 -22.62
CA VAL A 1153 10.32 -10.74 -21.35
C VAL A 1153 9.34 -11.62 -20.56
N GLU A 1154 8.04 -11.29 -20.59
CA GLU A 1154 6.98 -12.13 -20.02
C GLU A 1154 6.84 -13.48 -20.76
N LEU A 1155 6.94 -13.49 -22.09
CA LEU A 1155 7.00 -14.73 -22.88
C LEU A 1155 8.22 -15.58 -22.49
N THR A 1156 9.37 -14.95 -22.26
CA THR A 1156 10.59 -15.63 -21.78
C THR A 1156 10.37 -16.26 -20.40
N TYR A 1157 9.74 -15.55 -19.46
CA TYR A 1157 9.41 -16.08 -18.14
C TYR A 1157 8.46 -17.28 -18.23
N PHE A 1158 7.42 -17.21 -19.08
CA PHE A 1158 6.50 -18.32 -19.31
C PHE A 1158 7.21 -19.55 -19.91
N GLN A 1159 8.08 -19.37 -20.91
CA GLN A 1159 8.89 -20.45 -21.50
C GLN A 1159 9.83 -21.12 -20.48
N HIS A 1160 10.33 -20.37 -19.49
CA HIS A 1160 11.13 -20.93 -18.40
C HIS A 1160 10.29 -21.60 -17.30
N GLY A 1161 8.96 -21.49 -17.34
CA GLY A 1161 8.04 -21.99 -16.31
C GLY A 1161 7.90 -21.08 -15.09
N GLY A 1162 8.33 -19.82 -15.19
CA GLY A 1162 8.32 -18.83 -14.12
C GLY A 1162 9.58 -17.95 -14.13
N ILE A 1163 9.46 -16.76 -13.54
CA ILE A 1163 10.54 -15.75 -13.51
C ILE A 1163 11.70 -16.15 -12.59
N LEU A 1164 11.42 -16.79 -11.46
CA LEU A 1164 12.46 -17.34 -10.57
C LEU A 1164 13.20 -18.49 -11.26
N ASN A 1165 12.48 -19.33 -12.02
CA ASN A 1165 13.03 -20.40 -12.84
C ASN A 1165 13.87 -19.86 -14.02
N TYR A 1166 13.54 -18.67 -14.53
CA TYR A 1166 14.41 -17.91 -15.44
C TYR A 1166 15.69 -17.46 -14.75
N MET A 1167 15.61 -16.83 -13.58
CA MET A 1167 16.79 -16.34 -12.87
C MET A 1167 17.74 -17.46 -12.39
N ILE A 1168 17.22 -18.62 -11.95
CA ILE A 1168 18.06 -19.80 -11.66
C ILE A 1168 18.85 -20.23 -12.91
N ARG A 1169 18.19 -20.36 -14.08
CA ARG A 1169 18.87 -20.74 -15.34
C ARG A 1169 19.87 -19.70 -15.86
N LYS A 1170 19.66 -18.43 -15.53
CA LYS A 1170 20.58 -17.32 -15.88
C LYS A 1170 21.85 -17.31 -15.01
N MET A 1171 21.79 -17.91 -13.82
CA MET A 1171 22.87 -17.86 -12.82
C MET A 1171 23.73 -19.13 -12.76
N ILE A 1172 23.29 -20.27 -13.31
CA ILE A 1172 24.15 -21.46 -13.45
C ILE A 1172 25.30 -21.21 -14.45
#